data_AF-A0A3C1SFF3-F1
#
_entry.id   AF-A0A3C1SFF3-F1
#
_cell.length_a   1.000
_cell.length_b   1.000
_cell.length_c   1.000
_cell.angle_alpha   90.00
_cell.angle_beta   90.00
_cell.angle_gamma   90.00
#
_symmetry.space_group_name_H-M   'P 1'
#
loop_
_entity.id
_entity.type
_entity.pdbx_description
1 polymer ?
#
loop_
_entity_poly.entity_id
_entity_poly.type
_entity_poly.pdbx_seq_one_letter_code
_entity_poly.pdbx_strand_id
1 'polypeptide(L)'
;MAMTMRKDMLDDSAEQLYRELGGIDSRYIQKTTADVSDKTLRDEEEKQDRWRLLMVEIAHLLSAYISDIRLSDGLKTQKDLLGELLQSLENISEMPDHDGSVLIRYRGFPTGTGASADIDYVIVFGNLSIDAAAGAAMLNRMGVKMSHLSGRLTKAFRVFSEQGISTLHIEIPKADSDAKQQLRDALEIISRYDQAFKRNSPIVFEKNGKQTILPLSLDEKNQPDINLTLLSGLNSIPPQNMRAMVGKIGHWLKENDSLPYVSVYDAMFNIRSLEGKLIKPLIEVNNIKWLSLDRQSMVVSKESAKVSRIISERFGSSPQSAQIIQTVYGKDYHQISSEHLGERLKLATDLLESVEESDKNQNIETEVLRNIGKNFEDVQDEVFDNIIIRNGVLNVRSGKKETMIGNVHSRLQKIVSFYKGRADAHKKMKNLIKRGIDFDVRDYQTIARDFDISADSAKNLIGLLKSCFDTDGHFLRSMFERYIPEFARYENKVFRFLWHYLKETPMRNERVAFLNSLQLLILKMKKPANAIEMLLSDVLKEPGKVNFSDRNAFMLATLLLRNYNRELNADIEMTPEEVLQVKNGLDHEVVKETLRILDAYRERLFEKVGTIYILLNQSVESENPDEEGFPPKFLLRLEREMYIFLSLLGGNTARAVLRSAVKLYGNPVSGIYLSKTGRNYAALLAQHLTVAVRGLHRAGEKQDLNLLEQVKSGKAGFLSFSKNSEYVAKVGRLMTYVDSAYSGITG
;
A
#
# COMPACT_ATOMS: atom_id res chain seq x y z
N MET A 1 -18.10 6.17 -71.92
CA MET A 1 -16.82 6.45 -72.60
C MET A 1 -15.99 7.32 -71.68
N ALA A 2 -14.86 6.77 -71.20
CA ALA A 2 -13.63 7.34 -70.57
C ALA A 2 -13.72 8.72 -69.86
N MET A 3 -13.33 8.94 -68.59
CA MET A 3 -12.25 8.43 -67.71
C MET A 3 -10.82 8.78 -68.15
N THR A 4 -10.24 9.86 -67.59
CA THR A 4 -8.80 10.03 -67.20
C THR A 4 -8.62 11.35 -66.41
N MET A 5 -8.46 11.28 -65.09
CA MET A 5 -7.19 11.34 -64.31
C MET A 5 -6.43 12.69 -64.38
N ARG A 6 -6.48 13.44 -63.27
CA ARG A 6 -5.30 14.14 -62.72
C ARG A 6 -5.04 13.57 -61.33
N LYS A 7 -3.94 12.83 -61.25
CA LYS A 7 -3.34 12.22 -60.08
C LYS A 7 -2.45 13.29 -59.46
N ASP A 8 -2.84 13.84 -58.30
CA ASP A 8 -1.95 14.68 -57.51
C ASP A 8 -0.88 13.79 -56.89
N MET A 9 0.37 14.18 -57.14
CA MET A 9 1.58 13.48 -56.75
C MET A 9 1.74 13.47 -55.22
N LEU A 10 1.46 12.32 -54.61
CA LEU A 10 2.30 11.83 -53.52
C LEU A 10 3.70 11.61 -54.12
N ASP A 11 4.71 12.15 -53.47
CA ASP A 11 6.12 11.99 -53.83
C ASP A 11 6.42 10.48 -53.94
N ASP A 12 6.82 10.00 -55.12
CA ASP A 12 7.08 8.58 -55.38
C ASP A 12 8.10 8.00 -54.38
N SER A 13 8.95 8.87 -53.81
CA SER A 13 9.88 8.51 -52.73
C SER A 13 9.20 8.22 -51.38
N ALA A 14 8.07 8.85 -51.06
CA ALA A 14 7.27 8.57 -49.86
C ALA A 14 6.44 7.29 -49.99
N GLU A 15 5.94 6.98 -51.19
CA GLU A 15 5.22 5.72 -51.46
C GLU A 15 6.18 4.52 -51.50
N GLN A 16 7.41 4.73 -51.98
CA GLN A 16 8.48 3.73 -51.96
C GLN A 16 9.01 3.47 -50.54
N LEU A 17 9.17 4.53 -49.72
CA LEU A 17 9.50 4.40 -48.29
C LEU A 17 8.40 3.65 -47.50
N TYR A 18 7.12 3.89 -47.84
CA TYR A 18 5.97 3.19 -47.24
C TYR A 18 5.91 1.70 -47.61
N ARG A 19 6.36 1.32 -48.81
CA ARG A 19 6.49 -0.08 -49.26
C ARG A 19 7.74 -0.77 -48.69
N GLU A 20 8.86 -0.05 -48.56
CA GLU A 20 10.11 -0.56 -47.98
C GLU A 20 10.03 -0.76 -46.45
N LEU A 21 9.19 0.02 -45.75
CA LEU A 21 8.90 -0.14 -44.32
C LEU A 21 7.82 -1.19 -44.02
N GLY A 22 7.38 -1.96 -45.02
CA GLY A 22 6.57 -3.16 -44.81
C GLY A 22 5.13 -2.92 -44.34
N GLY A 23 4.59 -1.70 -44.47
CA GLY A 23 3.24 -1.36 -44.00
C GLY A 23 3.08 -1.58 -42.49
N ILE A 24 3.20 -0.51 -41.69
CA ILE A 24 3.14 -0.66 -40.24
C ILE A 24 1.73 -1.13 -39.84
N ASP A 25 1.63 -2.39 -39.43
CA ASP A 25 0.42 -2.99 -38.89
C ASP A 25 -0.03 -2.16 -37.67
N SER A 26 -1.23 -1.60 -37.71
CA SER A 26 -1.79 -0.75 -36.64
C SER A 26 -1.75 -1.45 -35.28
N ARG A 27 -1.82 -2.80 -35.27
CA ARG A 27 -1.66 -3.64 -34.08
C ARG A 27 -0.24 -3.65 -33.50
N TYR A 28 0.79 -3.37 -34.31
CA TYR A 28 2.19 -3.28 -33.88
C TYR A 28 2.47 -1.94 -33.17
N ILE A 29 1.91 -0.82 -33.68
CA ILE A 29 2.03 0.50 -33.04
C ILE A 29 1.30 0.52 -31.68
N GLN A 30 0.10 -0.06 -31.62
CA GLN A 30 -0.69 -0.24 -30.40
C GLN A 30 0.09 -0.91 -29.26
N LYS A 31 0.67 -2.07 -29.57
CA LYS A 31 1.44 -2.87 -28.63
C LYS A 31 2.67 -2.09 -28.15
N THR A 32 3.41 -1.51 -29.10
CA THR A 32 4.65 -0.76 -28.78
C THR A 32 4.39 0.47 -27.92
N THR A 33 3.23 1.12 -28.02
CA THR A 33 2.97 2.38 -27.30
C THR A 33 2.35 2.15 -25.93
N ALA A 34 1.43 1.17 -25.79
CA ALA A 34 1.01 0.60 -24.49
C ALA A 34 2.24 0.13 -23.69
N ASP A 35 3.14 -0.59 -24.38
CA ASP A 35 4.42 -1.03 -23.85
C ASP A 35 5.31 0.15 -23.41
N VAL A 36 5.25 1.36 -24.02
CA VAL A 36 6.11 2.50 -23.63
C VAL A 36 5.67 3.18 -22.32
N SER A 37 4.37 3.36 -22.09
CA SER A 37 3.87 3.92 -20.80
C SER A 37 4.05 2.93 -19.67
N ASP A 38 3.69 1.67 -19.91
CA ASP A 38 3.92 0.57 -18.99
C ASP A 38 5.43 0.44 -18.73
N LYS A 39 6.28 0.44 -19.77
CA LYS A 39 7.75 0.47 -19.65
C LYS A 39 8.26 1.66 -18.86
N THR A 40 7.65 2.84 -18.91
CA THR A 40 8.21 4.01 -18.19
C THR A 40 7.87 4.01 -16.71
N LEU A 41 6.65 3.61 -16.34
CA LEU A 41 6.33 3.32 -14.93
C LEU A 41 7.12 2.12 -14.44
N ARG A 42 7.26 1.08 -15.27
CA ARG A 42 8.15 -0.06 -15.03
C ARG A 42 9.60 0.37 -14.91
N ASP A 43 10.14 1.34 -15.66
CA ASP A 43 11.53 1.78 -15.52
C ASP A 43 11.77 2.37 -14.11
N GLU A 44 10.79 3.09 -13.55
CA GLU A 44 10.84 3.60 -12.17
C GLU A 44 10.58 2.50 -11.13
N GLU A 45 9.70 1.52 -11.42
CA GLU A 45 9.56 0.32 -10.61
C GLU A 45 10.80 -0.57 -10.67
N GLU A 46 11.49 -0.68 -11.81
CA GLU A 46 12.70 -1.45 -12.07
C GLU A 46 13.88 -0.89 -11.25
N LYS A 47 13.99 0.44 -11.16
CA LYS A 47 14.94 1.09 -10.26
C LYS A 47 14.77 0.65 -8.81
N GLN A 48 13.54 0.40 -8.38
CA GLN A 48 13.27 -0.10 -7.03
C GLN A 48 13.25 -1.61 -6.93
N ASP A 49 12.91 -2.31 -8.00
CA ASP A 49 12.98 -3.75 -8.10
C ASP A 49 14.43 -4.20 -7.96
N ARG A 50 15.44 -3.37 -8.30
CA ARG A 50 16.84 -3.58 -7.89
C ARG A 50 16.98 -3.75 -6.38
N TRP A 51 16.35 -2.89 -5.57
CA TRP A 51 16.39 -2.98 -4.11
C TRP A 51 15.56 -4.16 -3.60
N ARG A 52 14.37 -4.38 -4.17
CA ARG A 52 13.53 -5.55 -3.84
C ARG A 52 14.23 -6.88 -4.17
N LEU A 53 15.06 -6.90 -5.22
CA LEU A 53 15.92 -8.02 -5.57
C LEU A 53 16.91 -8.34 -4.46
N LEU A 54 17.60 -7.31 -3.95
CA LEU A 54 18.51 -7.47 -2.83
C LEU A 54 17.76 -7.95 -1.58
N MET A 55 16.53 -7.49 -1.33
CA MET A 55 15.70 -8.01 -0.24
C MET A 55 15.40 -9.52 -0.40
N VAL A 56 15.02 -9.96 -1.60
CA VAL A 56 14.78 -11.38 -1.93
C VAL A 56 16.06 -12.19 -1.79
N GLU A 57 17.19 -11.66 -2.25
CA GLU A 57 18.50 -12.30 -2.17
C GLU A 57 18.97 -12.44 -0.71
N ILE A 58 18.85 -11.41 0.11
CA ILE A 58 19.14 -11.46 1.55
C ILE A 58 18.28 -12.53 2.23
N ALA A 59 16.96 -12.56 1.98
CA ALA A 59 16.09 -13.57 2.56
C ALA A 59 16.46 -14.99 2.09
N HIS A 60 16.82 -15.15 0.81
CA HIS A 60 17.27 -16.41 0.26
C HIS A 60 18.58 -16.89 0.91
N LEU A 61 19.61 -16.03 0.98
CA LEU A 61 20.91 -16.33 1.57
C LEU A 61 20.79 -16.65 3.05
N LEU A 62 19.98 -15.90 3.80
CA LEU A 62 19.66 -16.21 5.20
C LEU A 62 18.99 -17.58 5.33
N SER A 63 18.00 -17.88 4.49
CA SER A 63 17.32 -19.17 4.52
C SER A 63 18.25 -20.33 4.17
N ALA A 64 19.15 -20.14 3.20
CA ALA A 64 20.14 -21.13 2.80
C ALA A 64 21.13 -21.37 3.94
N TYR A 65 21.66 -20.31 4.55
CA TYR A 65 22.58 -20.42 5.68
C TYR A 65 21.96 -21.15 6.88
N ILE A 66 20.68 -20.91 7.18
CA ILE A 66 19.94 -21.58 8.26
C ILE A 66 19.64 -23.06 7.93
N SER A 67 19.45 -23.39 6.65
CA SER A 67 19.10 -24.73 6.18
C SER A 67 20.32 -25.64 5.91
N ASP A 68 21.35 -25.14 5.22
CA ASP A 68 22.46 -25.94 4.65
C ASP A 68 23.51 -26.39 5.67
N ILE A 69 23.61 -25.72 6.82
CA ILE A 69 24.49 -26.14 7.93
C ILE A 69 24.05 -27.49 8.54
N ARG A 70 22.82 -27.93 8.23
CA ARG A 70 22.29 -29.22 8.67
C ARG A 70 22.69 -30.39 7.77
N LEU A 71 23.17 -30.13 6.56
CA LEU A 71 23.33 -31.14 5.50
C LEU A 71 24.75 -31.25 4.93
N SER A 72 25.70 -30.35 5.28
CA SER A 72 27.03 -30.35 4.66
C SER A 72 28.19 -30.25 5.67
N ASP A 73 29.15 -31.17 5.55
CA ASP A 73 30.51 -31.11 6.13
C ASP A 73 31.42 -30.07 5.41
N GLY A 74 30.83 -29.10 4.70
CA GLY A 74 31.54 -28.22 3.77
C GLY A 74 31.79 -26.81 4.31
N LEU A 75 32.89 -26.59 5.05
CA LEU A 75 33.33 -25.26 5.54
C LEU A 75 33.52 -24.20 4.43
N LYS A 76 33.70 -24.62 3.17
CA LYS A 76 33.93 -23.73 2.02
C LYS A 76 32.64 -23.05 1.56
N THR A 77 31.55 -23.80 1.41
CA THR A 77 30.23 -23.29 1.01
C THR A 77 29.64 -22.30 2.02
N GLN A 78 29.90 -22.49 3.32
CA GLN A 78 29.46 -21.56 4.38
C GLN A 78 30.16 -20.20 4.31
N LYS A 79 31.47 -20.19 4.04
CA LYS A 79 32.24 -18.94 3.87
C LYS A 79 31.78 -18.17 2.64
N ASP A 80 31.49 -18.88 1.55
CA ASP A 80 31.00 -18.28 0.31
C ASP A 80 29.61 -17.64 0.52
N LEU A 81 28.66 -18.36 1.14
CA LEU A 81 27.31 -17.82 1.45
C LEU A 81 27.34 -16.59 2.36
N LEU A 82 28.20 -16.58 3.38
CA LEU A 82 28.35 -15.43 4.28
C LEU A 82 28.93 -14.22 3.55
N GLY A 83 29.91 -14.43 2.68
CA GLY A 83 30.48 -13.36 1.85
C GLY A 83 29.42 -12.73 0.95
N GLU A 84 28.61 -13.56 0.29
CA GLU A 84 27.47 -13.10 -0.54
C GLU A 84 26.42 -12.34 0.27
N LEU A 85 26.10 -12.80 1.48
CA LEU A 85 25.15 -12.12 2.37
C LEU A 85 25.67 -10.76 2.80
N LEU A 86 26.93 -10.67 3.24
CA LEU A 86 27.56 -9.41 3.63
C LEU A 86 27.60 -8.42 2.47
N GLN A 87 27.92 -8.89 1.26
CA GLN A 87 27.90 -8.04 0.06
C GLN A 87 26.49 -7.55 -0.26
N SER A 88 25.47 -8.41 -0.11
CA SER A 88 24.07 -8.02 -0.36
C SER A 88 23.57 -6.99 0.65
N LEU A 89 23.97 -7.11 1.92
CA LEU A 89 23.68 -6.13 2.98
C LEU A 89 24.42 -4.81 2.76
N GLU A 90 25.64 -4.85 2.27
CA GLU A 90 26.40 -3.65 1.90
C GLU A 90 25.73 -2.94 0.71
N ASN A 91 25.36 -3.67 -0.33
CA ASN A 91 24.67 -3.13 -1.49
C ASN A 91 23.31 -2.50 -1.12
N ILE A 92 22.50 -3.16 -0.29
CA ILE A 92 21.17 -2.63 0.06
C ILE A 92 21.26 -1.36 0.94
N SER A 93 22.38 -1.16 1.66
CA SER A 93 22.63 0.05 2.46
C SER A 93 22.86 1.32 1.62
N GLU A 94 22.99 1.19 0.29
CA GLU A 94 23.07 2.34 -0.62
C GLU A 94 21.69 2.93 -0.93
N MET A 95 20.59 2.27 -0.54
CA MET A 95 19.24 2.78 -0.78
C MET A 95 19.00 4.06 0.05
N PRO A 96 18.49 5.16 -0.53
CA PRO A 96 18.17 6.35 0.24
C PRO A 96 17.00 6.12 1.22
N ASP A 97 16.94 6.91 2.29
CA ASP A 97 15.82 7.00 3.24
C ASP A 97 15.42 5.68 3.95
N HIS A 98 16.41 4.88 4.37
CA HIS A 98 16.20 3.65 5.16
C HIS A 98 16.58 3.80 6.63
N ASP A 99 16.10 2.88 7.47
CA ASP A 99 16.43 2.81 8.91
C ASP A 99 17.61 1.88 9.24
N GLY A 100 18.21 1.25 8.22
CA GLY A 100 19.37 0.36 8.37
C GLY A 100 19.00 -1.06 8.84
N SER A 101 17.72 -1.44 8.75
CA SER A 101 17.26 -2.75 9.21
C SER A 101 16.39 -3.47 8.18
N VAL A 102 16.62 -4.78 8.00
CA VAL A 102 15.73 -5.65 7.21
C VAL A 102 14.88 -6.47 8.17
N LEU A 103 13.57 -6.42 7.99
CA LEU A 103 12.61 -7.20 8.77
C LEU A 103 11.87 -8.19 7.87
N ILE A 104 11.97 -9.47 8.19
CA ILE A 104 11.16 -10.55 7.62
C ILE A 104 10.10 -10.93 8.66
N ARG A 105 8.83 -10.86 8.28
CA ARG A 105 7.71 -11.04 9.22
C ARG A 105 6.60 -11.91 8.64
N TYR A 106 6.18 -12.91 9.40
CA TYR A 106 4.99 -13.72 9.14
C TYR A 106 3.71 -12.91 9.40
N ARG A 107 2.77 -12.94 8.45
CA ARG A 107 1.47 -12.25 8.53
C ARG A 107 0.32 -13.17 8.91
N GLY A 108 0.53 -14.49 8.89
CA GLY A 108 -0.52 -15.47 9.16
C GLY A 108 -1.16 -15.99 7.88
N PHE A 109 -1.99 -15.17 7.25
CA PHE A 109 -2.89 -15.62 6.17
C PHE A 109 -2.57 -14.93 4.85
N PRO A 110 -2.40 -15.68 3.75
CA PRO A 110 -2.06 -15.09 2.45
C PRO A 110 -3.13 -14.11 1.96
N THR A 111 -2.68 -12.97 1.45
CA THR A 111 -3.54 -11.96 0.81
C THR A 111 -3.73 -12.24 -0.68
N GLY A 112 -4.98 -12.27 -1.16
CA GLY A 112 -5.33 -12.30 -2.60
C GLY A 112 -5.99 -13.59 -3.10
N THR A 113 -6.76 -13.48 -4.20
CA THR A 113 -7.38 -14.62 -4.88
C THR A 113 -6.35 -15.36 -5.74
N GLY A 114 -5.96 -16.57 -5.36
CA GLY A 114 -5.06 -17.44 -6.14
C GLY A 114 -3.72 -17.80 -5.48
N ALA A 115 -3.48 -17.40 -4.23
CA ALA A 115 -2.30 -17.83 -3.49
C ALA A 115 -2.48 -19.28 -2.98
N SER A 116 -1.74 -20.23 -3.56
CA SER A 116 -1.52 -21.54 -2.92
C SER A 116 -0.31 -21.44 -2.01
N ALA A 117 -0.52 -21.29 -0.70
CA ALA A 117 0.31 -21.86 0.38
C ALA A 117 -0.08 -21.21 1.71
N ASP A 118 -0.12 -22.00 2.78
CA ASP A 118 -0.31 -21.62 4.19
C ASP A 118 0.82 -20.74 4.78
N ILE A 119 1.63 -20.11 3.91
CA ILE A 119 2.91 -19.46 4.23
C ILE A 119 2.87 -18.03 3.70
N ASP A 120 2.61 -17.07 4.60
CA ASP A 120 2.53 -15.65 4.25
C ASP A 120 3.54 -14.79 5.02
N TYR A 121 4.58 -14.35 4.32
CA TYR A 121 5.62 -13.47 4.85
C TYR A 121 5.74 -12.19 4.03
N VAL A 122 6.17 -11.13 4.70
CA VAL A 122 6.58 -9.87 4.09
C VAL A 122 8.00 -9.53 4.53
N ILE A 123 8.82 -9.08 3.59
CA ILE A 123 10.15 -8.51 3.84
C ILE A 123 10.01 -6.99 3.76
N VAL A 124 10.59 -6.26 4.71
CA VAL A 124 10.51 -4.81 4.84
C VAL A 124 11.92 -4.22 4.98
N PHE A 125 12.19 -3.13 4.25
CA PHE A 125 13.43 -2.36 4.33
C PHE A 125 13.12 -0.89 4.00
N GLY A 126 13.29 0.03 4.97
CA GLY A 126 12.87 1.42 4.81
C GLY A 126 11.39 1.55 4.43
N ASN A 127 11.09 2.26 3.34
CA ASN A 127 9.74 2.39 2.80
C ASN A 127 9.34 1.26 1.82
N LEU A 128 10.26 0.33 1.50
CA LEU A 128 9.99 -0.78 0.59
C LEU A 128 9.50 -2.01 1.34
N SER A 129 8.61 -2.76 0.69
CA SER A 129 8.22 -4.09 1.12
C SER A 129 8.04 -5.03 -0.07
N ILE A 130 8.31 -6.31 0.14
CA ILE A 130 8.07 -7.38 -0.84
C ILE A 130 7.47 -8.61 -0.15
N ASP A 131 6.39 -9.12 -0.70
CA ASP A 131 5.76 -10.39 -0.35
C ASP A 131 5.63 -11.28 -1.59
N ALA A 132 4.96 -12.44 -1.49
CA ALA A 132 4.82 -13.35 -2.62
C ALA A 132 4.07 -12.72 -3.82
N ALA A 133 3.05 -11.89 -3.56
CA ALA A 133 2.29 -11.22 -4.61
C ALA A 133 3.12 -10.13 -5.30
N ALA A 134 3.81 -9.29 -4.52
CA ALA A 134 4.74 -8.29 -5.05
C ALA A 134 5.92 -8.93 -5.79
N GLY A 135 6.42 -10.08 -5.33
CA GLY A 135 7.44 -10.86 -6.02
C GLY A 135 6.96 -11.42 -7.37
N ALA A 136 5.72 -11.89 -7.44
CA ALA A 136 5.11 -12.32 -8.71
C ALA A 136 4.91 -11.14 -9.68
N ALA A 137 4.47 -9.98 -9.19
CA ALA A 137 4.37 -8.76 -9.97
C ALA A 137 5.74 -8.32 -10.53
N MET A 138 6.78 -8.33 -9.68
CA MET A 138 8.16 -8.04 -10.08
C MET A 138 8.67 -9.00 -11.17
N LEU A 139 8.37 -10.31 -11.08
CA LEU A 139 8.72 -11.27 -12.14
C LEU A 139 8.07 -10.95 -13.48
N ASN A 140 6.79 -10.58 -13.46
CA ASN A 140 6.06 -10.21 -14.67
C ASN A 140 6.70 -8.99 -15.36
N ARG A 141 7.33 -8.10 -14.59
CA ARG A 141 8.07 -6.93 -15.11
C ARG A 141 9.47 -7.29 -15.63
N MET A 142 10.27 -8.04 -14.86
CA MET A 142 11.67 -8.35 -15.18
C MET A 142 11.87 -9.48 -16.21
N GLY A 143 10.84 -10.26 -16.49
CA GLY A 143 10.84 -11.33 -17.50
C GLY A 143 11.48 -12.65 -17.05
N VAL A 144 11.47 -13.64 -17.96
CA VAL A 144 11.78 -15.06 -17.69
C VAL A 144 13.20 -15.29 -17.11
N LYS A 145 14.15 -14.39 -17.38
CA LYS A 145 15.53 -14.47 -16.86
C LYS A 145 15.59 -14.47 -15.33
N MET A 146 14.59 -13.89 -14.67
CA MET A 146 14.52 -13.80 -13.21
C MET A 146 13.54 -14.80 -12.59
N SER A 147 13.00 -15.77 -13.36
CA SER A 147 12.04 -16.79 -12.88
C SER A 147 12.46 -17.54 -11.61
N HIS A 148 13.77 -17.68 -11.40
CA HIS A 148 14.35 -18.25 -10.19
C HIS A 148 14.04 -17.46 -8.91
N LEU A 149 13.72 -16.16 -8.97
CA LEU A 149 13.46 -15.31 -7.80
C LEU A 149 12.19 -15.68 -7.04
N SER A 150 11.08 -15.95 -7.72
CA SER A 150 9.86 -16.43 -7.02
C SER A 150 10.12 -17.80 -6.39
N GLY A 151 10.91 -18.65 -7.06
CA GLY A 151 11.40 -19.90 -6.49
C GLY A 151 12.26 -19.67 -5.24
N ARG A 152 13.19 -18.70 -5.26
CA ARG A 152 14.05 -18.32 -4.12
C ARG A 152 13.21 -17.78 -2.96
N LEU A 153 12.27 -16.88 -3.23
CA LEU A 153 11.40 -16.28 -2.22
C LEU A 153 10.48 -17.33 -1.58
N THR A 154 9.82 -18.15 -2.40
CA THR A 154 8.97 -19.26 -1.94
C THR A 154 9.77 -20.27 -1.13
N LYS A 155 11.00 -20.61 -1.57
CA LYS A 155 11.90 -21.49 -0.83
C LYS A 155 12.30 -20.86 0.51
N ALA A 156 12.64 -19.58 0.53
CA ALA A 156 13.02 -18.88 1.75
C ALA A 156 11.87 -18.86 2.78
N PHE A 157 10.66 -18.47 2.35
CA PHE A 157 9.48 -18.46 3.21
C PHE A 157 9.13 -19.84 3.74
N ARG A 158 9.26 -20.88 2.89
CA ARG A 158 9.08 -22.27 3.33
C ARG A 158 10.08 -22.68 4.38
N VAL A 159 11.37 -22.39 4.18
CA VAL A 159 12.40 -22.65 5.18
C VAL A 159 12.08 -21.92 6.48
N PHE A 160 11.75 -20.63 6.45
CA PHE A 160 11.38 -19.90 7.67
C PHE A 160 10.20 -20.54 8.38
N SER A 161 9.15 -20.92 7.64
CA SER A 161 7.98 -21.60 8.20
C SER A 161 8.32 -22.97 8.82
N GLU A 162 9.08 -23.82 8.10
CA GLU A 162 9.52 -25.14 8.58
C GLU A 162 10.44 -25.05 9.80
N GLN A 163 11.18 -23.94 9.92
CA GLN A 163 12.04 -23.64 11.07
C GLN A 163 11.31 -22.90 12.20
N GLY A 164 10.00 -22.65 12.08
CA GLY A 164 9.24 -21.92 13.08
C GLY A 164 9.68 -20.46 13.25
N ILE A 165 10.33 -19.87 12.23
CA ILE A 165 10.79 -18.48 12.23
C ILE A 165 9.62 -17.58 11.81
N SER A 166 8.94 -16.98 12.77
CA SER A 166 7.85 -16.01 12.54
C SER A 166 8.36 -14.59 12.30
N THR A 167 9.52 -14.24 12.87
CA THR A 167 10.19 -12.96 12.61
C THR A 167 11.70 -13.16 12.52
N LEU A 168 12.33 -12.43 11.61
CA LEU A 168 13.78 -12.31 11.54
C LEU A 168 14.10 -10.84 11.25
N HIS A 169 14.72 -10.18 12.22
CA HIS A 169 15.19 -8.81 12.11
C HIS A 169 16.71 -8.81 12.02
N ILE A 170 17.27 -8.09 11.06
CA ILE A 170 18.72 -7.89 10.92
C ILE A 170 19.04 -6.40 10.80
N GLU A 171 19.95 -5.94 11.65
CA GLU A 171 20.58 -4.63 11.55
C GLU A 171 21.78 -4.73 10.61
N ILE A 172 21.87 -3.83 9.63
CA ILE A 172 22.97 -3.82 8.66
C ILE A 172 24.28 -3.54 9.42
N PRO A 173 25.29 -4.42 9.33
CA PRO A 173 26.55 -4.19 10.02
C PRO A 173 27.23 -2.93 9.45
N LYS A 174 27.78 -2.10 10.35
CA LYS A 174 28.64 -0.99 9.94
C LYS A 174 29.86 -1.53 9.19
N ALA A 175 30.52 -0.66 8.43
CA ALA A 175 31.66 -1.04 7.59
C ALA A 175 32.90 -1.55 8.37
N ASP A 176 32.88 -1.52 9.71
CA ASP A 176 33.96 -2.05 10.54
C ASP A 176 33.99 -3.59 10.57
N SER A 177 35.19 -4.15 10.84
CA SER A 177 35.41 -5.59 10.88
C SER A 177 34.67 -6.29 12.02
N ASP A 178 34.43 -5.57 13.12
CA ASP A 178 33.90 -6.13 14.35
C ASP A 178 32.40 -6.42 14.21
N ALA A 179 31.62 -5.52 13.60
CA ALA A 179 30.21 -5.75 13.30
C ALA A 179 30.01 -6.91 12.30
N LYS A 180 30.86 -6.99 11.27
CA LYS A 180 30.85 -8.11 10.31
C LYS A 180 31.17 -9.45 10.99
N GLN A 181 32.13 -9.48 11.92
CA GLN A 181 32.45 -10.68 12.70
C GLN A 181 31.34 -11.03 13.70
N GLN A 182 30.71 -10.04 14.32
CA GLN A 182 29.57 -10.24 15.22
C GLN A 182 28.39 -10.89 14.50
N LEU A 183 28.09 -10.43 13.27
CA LEU A 183 27.04 -11.01 12.44
C LEU A 183 27.35 -12.47 12.08
N ARG A 184 28.61 -12.75 11.74
CA ARG A 184 29.09 -14.12 11.48
C ARG A 184 28.86 -15.03 12.68
N ASP A 185 29.32 -14.63 13.86
CA ASP A 185 29.17 -15.41 15.09
C ASP A 185 27.69 -15.66 15.41
N ALA A 186 26.82 -14.67 15.19
CA ALA A 186 25.38 -14.82 15.38
C ALA A 186 24.78 -15.87 14.42
N LEU A 187 25.15 -15.86 13.14
CA LEU A 187 24.68 -16.83 12.16
C LEU A 187 25.16 -18.27 12.47
N GLU A 188 26.39 -18.44 12.95
CA GLU A 188 26.92 -19.73 13.39
C GLU A 188 26.12 -20.31 14.57
N ILE A 189 25.65 -19.44 15.48
CA ILE A 189 24.78 -19.82 16.61
C ILE A 189 23.38 -20.19 16.10
N ILE A 190 22.74 -19.33 15.29
CA ILE A 190 21.36 -19.53 14.81
C ILE A 190 21.23 -20.84 14.03
N SER A 191 22.16 -21.10 13.12
CA SER A 191 22.13 -22.27 12.24
C SER A 191 22.22 -23.61 12.99
N ARG A 192 22.85 -23.63 14.16
CA ARG A 192 23.02 -24.83 15.01
C ARG A 192 22.01 -24.91 16.16
N TYR A 193 21.25 -23.84 16.40
CA TYR A 193 20.35 -23.72 17.55
C TYR A 193 19.27 -24.82 17.56
N ASP A 194 18.57 -25.04 16.45
CA ASP A 194 17.47 -26.03 16.38
C ASP A 194 17.97 -27.47 16.64
N GLN A 195 19.15 -27.82 16.14
CA GLN A 195 19.76 -29.13 16.39
C GLN A 195 20.17 -29.28 17.87
N ALA A 196 20.79 -28.25 18.44
CA ALA A 196 21.15 -28.20 19.86
C ALA A 196 19.92 -28.31 20.76
N PHE A 197 18.83 -27.63 20.40
CA PHE A 197 17.53 -27.70 21.08
C PHE A 197 16.95 -29.10 21.03
N LYS A 198 16.82 -29.70 19.84
CA LYS A 198 16.27 -31.05 19.66
C LYS A 198 17.07 -32.16 20.34
N ARG A 199 18.41 -32.01 20.41
CA ARG A 199 19.32 -32.99 21.01
C ARG A 199 19.63 -32.72 22.48
N ASN A 200 19.13 -31.61 23.03
CA ASN A 200 19.48 -31.12 24.36
C ASN A 200 21.01 -31.07 24.58
N SER A 201 21.73 -30.52 23.59
CA SER A 201 23.19 -30.44 23.57
C SER A 201 23.65 -28.98 23.48
N PRO A 202 24.88 -28.63 23.90
CA PRO A 202 25.42 -27.30 23.63
C PRO A 202 25.66 -27.09 22.13
N ILE A 203 25.66 -25.84 21.71
CA ILE A 203 26.10 -25.41 20.38
C ILE A 203 27.62 -25.44 20.36
N VAL A 204 28.21 -26.06 19.34
CA VAL A 204 29.66 -26.14 19.15
C VAL A 204 30.02 -25.49 17.82
N PHE A 205 30.86 -24.46 17.86
CA PHE A 205 31.31 -23.71 16.67
C PHE A 205 32.70 -23.12 16.90
N GLU A 206 33.35 -22.66 15.84
CA GLU A 206 34.67 -22.03 15.92
C GLU A 206 34.53 -20.50 16.03
N LYS A 207 35.15 -19.90 17.06
CA LYS A 207 35.21 -18.46 17.27
C LYS A 207 36.67 -18.06 17.45
N ASN A 208 37.17 -17.15 16.62
CA ASN A 208 38.57 -16.69 16.64
C ASN A 208 39.61 -17.84 16.63
N GLY A 209 39.41 -18.88 15.82
CA GLY A 209 40.33 -20.02 15.73
C GLY A 209 40.21 -21.03 16.88
N LYS A 210 39.25 -20.86 17.79
CA LYS A 210 39.04 -21.73 18.95
C LYS A 210 37.65 -22.36 18.93
N GLN A 211 37.58 -23.65 19.22
CA GLN A 211 36.30 -24.32 19.43
C GLN A 211 35.63 -23.74 20.68
N THR A 212 34.43 -23.22 20.49
CA THR A 212 33.58 -22.63 21.53
C THR A 212 32.40 -23.55 21.78
N ILE A 213 32.14 -23.85 23.05
CA ILE A 213 30.99 -24.63 23.51
C ILE A 213 30.04 -23.67 24.19
N LEU A 214 28.84 -23.52 23.63
CA LEU A 214 27.82 -22.58 24.07
C LEU A 214 26.56 -23.33 24.49
N PRO A 215 26.28 -23.45 25.80
CA PRO A 215 25.01 -23.98 26.28
C PRO A 215 23.83 -23.08 25.87
N LEU A 216 22.66 -23.69 25.64
CA LEU A 216 21.44 -22.93 25.39
C LEU A 216 21.06 -22.11 26.61
N SER A 217 20.80 -20.83 26.40
CA SER A 217 20.30 -19.93 27.44
C SER A 217 18.79 -20.09 27.58
N LEU A 218 18.31 -20.06 28.82
CA LEU A 218 16.90 -20.22 29.14
C LEU A 218 16.27 -18.85 29.41
N ASP A 219 15.01 -18.69 29.00
CA ASP A 219 14.17 -17.54 29.31
C ASP A 219 13.61 -17.58 30.74
N GLU A 220 12.76 -16.61 31.09
CA GLU A 220 12.08 -16.53 32.39
C GLU A 220 11.07 -17.65 32.65
N LYS A 221 10.74 -18.45 31.62
CA LYS A 221 9.86 -19.62 31.66
C LYS A 221 10.64 -20.93 31.67
N ASN A 222 11.98 -20.84 31.80
CA ASN A 222 12.89 -21.96 31.78
C ASN A 222 12.87 -22.74 30.45
N GLN A 223 12.49 -22.07 29.35
CA GLN A 223 12.53 -22.59 27.99
C GLN A 223 13.78 -22.06 27.28
N PRO A 224 14.42 -22.85 26.40
CA PRO A 224 15.49 -22.35 25.55
C PRO A 224 15.05 -21.15 24.71
N ASP A 225 15.88 -20.10 24.69
CA ASP A 225 15.63 -18.88 23.91
C ASP A 225 16.85 -18.53 23.03
N ILE A 226 16.58 -18.31 21.74
CA ILE A 226 17.62 -18.07 20.75
C ILE A 226 18.29 -16.70 20.91
N ASN A 227 17.54 -15.66 21.30
CA ASN A 227 18.07 -14.30 21.43
C ASN A 227 18.95 -14.16 22.68
N LEU A 228 18.57 -14.78 23.80
CA LEU A 228 19.38 -14.90 25.00
C LEU A 228 20.62 -15.77 24.75
N THR A 229 20.50 -16.83 23.95
CA THR A 229 21.65 -17.67 23.57
C THR A 229 22.64 -16.89 22.71
N LEU A 230 22.15 -16.11 21.74
CA LEU A 230 22.94 -15.19 20.93
C LEU A 230 23.66 -14.16 21.81
N LEU A 231 22.92 -13.50 22.71
CA LEU A 231 23.48 -12.54 23.65
C LEU A 231 24.61 -13.17 24.50
N SER A 232 24.38 -14.37 25.02
CA SER A 232 25.36 -15.09 25.83
C SER A 232 26.62 -15.43 25.03
N GLY A 233 26.47 -15.91 23.79
CA GLY A 233 27.58 -16.30 22.93
C GLY A 233 28.42 -15.12 22.45
N LEU A 234 27.79 -13.99 22.12
CA LEU A 234 28.50 -12.79 21.68
C LEU A 234 29.28 -12.13 22.83
N ASN A 235 28.68 -12.08 24.03
CA ASN A 235 29.27 -11.45 25.21
C ASN A 235 30.11 -12.41 26.07
N SER A 236 30.23 -13.67 25.68
CA SER A 236 30.92 -14.72 26.46
C SER A 236 30.41 -14.82 27.90
N ILE A 237 29.10 -14.65 28.11
CA ILE A 237 28.49 -14.67 29.44
C ILE A 237 28.41 -16.12 29.93
N PRO A 238 28.92 -16.44 31.14
CA PRO A 238 28.78 -17.79 31.70
C PRO A 238 27.31 -18.17 31.94
N PRO A 239 26.90 -19.43 31.74
CA PRO A 239 25.49 -19.86 31.88
C PRO A 239 24.86 -19.52 33.23
N GLN A 240 25.63 -19.60 34.32
CA GLN A 240 25.16 -19.25 35.66
C GLN A 240 24.83 -17.76 35.78
N ASN A 241 25.67 -16.90 35.19
CA ASN A 241 25.46 -15.45 35.18
C ASN A 241 24.27 -15.07 34.30
N MET A 242 24.12 -15.72 33.13
CA MET A 242 22.97 -15.51 32.27
C MET A 242 21.67 -15.90 32.99
N ARG A 243 21.63 -17.08 33.62
CA ARG A 243 20.48 -17.53 34.41
C ARG A 243 20.15 -16.59 35.57
N ALA A 244 21.15 -16.10 36.29
CA ALA A 244 20.95 -15.13 37.37
C ALA A 244 20.41 -13.78 36.85
N MET A 245 20.89 -13.31 35.69
CA MET A 245 20.43 -12.08 35.06
C MET A 245 18.98 -12.22 34.59
N VAL A 246 18.65 -13.31 33.88
CA VAL A 246 17.30 -13.62 33.43
C VAL A 246 16.34 -13.72 34.61
N GLY A 247 16.73 -14.40 35.69
CA GLY A 247 15.91 -14.51 36.90
C GLY A 247 15.61 -13.16 37.55
N LYS A 248 16.61 -12.29 37.69
CA LYS A 248 16.44 -10.94 38.27
C LYS A 248 15.55 -10.06 37.41
N ILE A 249 15.80 -10.01 36.10
CA ILE A 249 15.03 -9.17 35.18
C ILE A 249 13.62 -9.72 34.98
N GLY A 250 13.45 -11.04 34.92
CA GLY A 250 12.15 -11.70 34.84
C GLY A 250 11.29 -11.42 36.07
N HIS A 251 11.87 -11.44 37.28
CA HIS A 251 11.17 -11.03 38.50
C HIS A 251 10.73 -9.56 38.42
N TRP A 252 11.64 -8.67 38.01
CA TRP A 252 11.34 -7.26 37.84
C TRP A 252 10.20 -7.01 36.83
N LEU A 253 10.19 -7.72 35.70
CA LEU A 253 9.12 -7.64 34.70
C LEU A 253 7.76 -8.11 35.23
N LYS A 254 7.75 -9.15 36.08
CA LYS A 254 6.52 -9.68 36.72
C LYS A 254 5.98 -8.72 37.79
N GLU A 255 6.85 -8.02 38.51
CA GLU A 255 6.44 -7.00 39.47
C GLU A 255 5.97 -5.70 38.82
N ASN A 256 6.39 -5.45 37.56
CA ASN A 256 6.16 -4.20 36.84
C ASN A 256 5.47 -4.45 35.50
N ASP A 257 4.20 -4.85 35.55
CA ASP A 257 3.39 -5.17 34.37
C ASP A 257 3.20 -4.00 33.39
N SER A 258 3.50 -2.75 33.80
CA SER A 258 3.38 -1.55 32.96
C SER A 258 4.63 -1.22 32.12
N LEU A 259 5.61 -2.11 32.06
CA LEU A 259 6.83 -1.87 31.28
C LEU A 259 6.62 -2.17 29.78
N PRO A 260 7.23 -1.38 28.87
CA PRO A 260 7.06 -1.52 27.42
C PRO A 260 7.96 -2.62 26.81
N TYR A 261 8.19 -3.72 27.54
CA TYR A 261 9.08 -4.82 27.10
C TYR A 261 8.28 -6.11 26.94
N VAL A 262 8.45 -6.77 25.79
CA VAL A 262 7.76 -8.04 25.48
C VAL A 262 8.49 -9.26 26.05
N SER A 263 9.77 -9.13 26.41
CA SER A 263 10.61 -10.21 26.90
C SER A 263 11.71 -9.71 27.85
N VAL A 264 12.34 -10.64 28.58
CA VAL A 264 13.57 -10.35 29.35
C VAL A 264 14.71 -9.85 28.45
N TYR A 265 14.85 -10.42 27.25
CA TYR A 265 15.85 -10.01 26.28
C TYR A 265 15.72 -8.52 25.91
N ASP A 266 14.50 -8.04 25.67
CA ASP A 266 14.27 -6.63 25.33
C ASP A 266 14.52 -5.69 26.53
N ALA A 267 14.18 -6.15 27.73
CA ALA A 267 14.42 -5.39 28.95
C ALA A 267 15.92 -5.19 29.22
N MET A 268 16.77 -6.16 28.89
CA MET A 268 18.22 -6.10 29.14
C MET A 268 18.90 -4.87 28.53
N PHE A 269 18.48 -4.45 27.34
CA PHE A 269 19.08 -3.31 26.63
C PHE A 269 18.56 -1.95 27.07
N ASN A 270 17.56 -1.91 27.95
CA ASN A 270 16.98 -0.66 28.44
C ASN A 270 17.20 -0.46 29.95
N ILE A 271 18.00 -1.32 30.57
CA ILE A 271 18.46 -1.16 31.96
C ILE A 271 19.77 -0.38 31.96
N ARG A 272 19.75 0.83 32.52
CA ARG A 272 20.91 1.76 32.58
C ARG A 272 22.20 1.11 33.06
N SER A 273 22.15 0.15 33.98
CA SER A 273 23.35 -0.51 34.51
C SER A 273 23.99 -1.52 33.54
N LEU A 274 23.25 -1.97 32.53
CA LEU A 274 23.65 -2.92 31.48
C LEU A 274 23.87 -2.22 30.12
N GLU A 275 23.25 -1.05 29.94
CA GLU A 275 23.41 -0.19 28.77
C GLU A 275 24.90 0.07 28.48
N GLY A 276 25.31 -0.15 27.23
CA GLY A 276 26.69 0.01 26.78
C GLY A 276 27.68 -1.07 27.26
N LYS A 277 27.27 -2.02 28.11
CA LYS A 277 28.12 -3.15 28.57
C LYS A 277 27.90 -4.44 27.81
N LEU A 278 26.75 -4.55 27.14
CA LEU A 278 26.37 -5.72 26.38
C LEU A 278 26.41 -5.40 24.89
N ILE A 279 27.07 -6.28 24.13
CA ILE A 279 27.01 -6.33 22.68
C ILE A 279 25.62 -6.86 22.31
N LYS A 280 24.77 -6.01 21.75
CA LYS A 280 23.45 -6.37 21.24
C LYS A 280 23.59 -7.17 19.94
N PRO A 281 23.05 -8.40 19.83
CA PRO A 281 23.02 -9.14 18.57
C PRO A 281 22.45 -8.32 17.41
N LEU A 282 23.12 -8.34 16.25
CA LEU A 282 22.64 -7.70 15.02
C LEU A 282 21.47 -8.45 14.37
N ILE A 283 21.25 -9.71 14.75
CA ILE A 283 20.09 -10.50 14.34
C ILE A 283 19.23 -10.82 15.55
N GLU A 284 17.92 -10.63 15.41
CA GLU A 284 16.92 -11.10 16.35
C GLU A 284 15.98 -12.08 15.64
N VAL A 285 15.75 -13.25 16.24
CA VAL A 285 14.91 -14.33 15.68
C VAL A 285 13.72 -14.54 16.61
N ASN A 286 12.52 -14.60 16.05
CA ASN A 286 11.26 -14.78 16.79
C ASN A 286 11.04 -13.77 17.94
N ASN A 287 11.66 -12.59 17.86
CA ASN A 287 11.35 -11.53 18.79
C ASN A 287 9.97 -10.93 18.45
N ILE A 288 9.02 -11.24 19.32
CA ILE A 288 7.60 -10.91 19.20
C ILE A 288 7.36 -9.40 19.05
N LYS A 289 8.25 -8.53 19.54
CA LYS A 289 8.07 -7.07 19.40
C LYS A 289 7.84 -6.67 17.95
N TRP A 290 8.54 -7.32 17.02
CA TRP A 290 8.47 -7.02 15.58
C TRP A 290 7.13 -7.39 14.93
N LEU A 291 6.31 -8.21 15.59
CA LEU A 291 4.94 -8.50 15.16
C LEU A 291 3.96 -7.40 15.55
N SER A 292 4.26 -6.67 16.62
CA SER A 292 3.37 -5.67 17.22
C SER A 292 3.70 -4.21 16.85
N LEU A 293 4.88 -3.97 16.27
CA LEU A 293 5.33 -2.65 15.86
C LEU A 293 4.70 -2.19 14.55
N ASP A 294 4.42 -0.89 14.48
CA ASP A 294 3.98 -0.20 13.26
C ASP A 294 5.20 0.21 12.41
N ARG A 295 5.06 0.25 11.08
CA ARG A 295 6.10 0.69 10.12
C ARG A 295 6.72 2.05 10.46
N GLN A 296 6.02 2.89 11.22
CA GLN A 296 6.44 4.25 11.59
C GLN A 296 6.89 4.40 13.06
N SER A 297 6.64 3.39 13.90
CA SER A 297 6.97 3.44 15.33
C SER A 297 7.86 2.26 15.69
N MET A 298 9.11 2.54 16.04
CA MET A 298 10.01 1.56 16.67
C MET A 298 9.72 1.35 18.17
N VAL A 299 8.67 1.98 18.70
CA VAL A 299 8.32 1.94 20.13
C VAL A 299 7.11 1.05 20.36
N VAL A 300 7.27 0.08 21.26
CA VAL A 300 6.20 -0.81 21.74
C VAL A 300 5.41 -0.09 22.84
N SER A 301 4.08 -0.05 22.75
CA SER A 301 3.24 0.47 23.83
C SER A 301 3.21 -0.47 25.04
N LYS A 302 2.87 0.04 26.22
CA LYS A 302 2.78 -0.78 27.45
C LYS A 302 1.72 -1.88 27.31
N GLU A 303 0.61 -1.53 26.70
CA GLU A 303 -0.53 -2.42 26.46
C GLU A 303 -0.16 -3.51 25.45
N SER A 304 0.52 -3.14 24.36
CA SER A 304 1.02 -4.09 23.36
C SER A 304 2.06 -5.05 23.93
N ALA A 305 2.96 -4.53 24.78
CA ALA A 305 3.93 -5.34 25.48
C ALA A 305 3.27 -6.37 26.41
N LYS A 306 2.24 -5.95 27.18
CA LYS A 306 1.50 -6.84 28.08
C LYS A 306 0.66 -7.87 27.32
N VAL A 307 -0.02 -7.48 26.23
CA VAL A 307 -0.75 -8.43 25.33
C VAL A 307 0.21 -9.50 24.78
N SER A 308 1.37 -9.07 24.28
CA SER A 308 2.38 -9.97 23.72
C SER A 308 2.93 -10.96 24.75
N ARG A 309 3.16 -10.52 26.00
CA ARG A 309 3.58 -11.38 27.10
C ARG A 309 2.51 -12.42 27.44
N ILE A 310 1.25 -12.03 27.55
CA ILE A 310 0.12 -12.96 27.81
C ILE A 310 0.02 -14.00 26.70
N ILE A 311 0.12 -13.58 25.43
CA ILE A 311 0.09 -14.50 24.30
C ILE A 311 1.27 -15.49 24.38
N SER A 312 2.48 -15.00 24.63
CA SER A 312 3.66 -15.86 24.78
C SER A 312 3.54 -16.80 26.00
N GLU A 313 2.90 -16.39 27.10
CA GLU A 313 2.68 -17.22 28.29
C GLU A 313 1.69 -18.35 28.03
N ARG A 314 0.62 -18.09 27.26
CA ARG A 314 -0.46 -19.05 27.01
C ARG A 314 -0.21 -19.96 25.82
N PHE A 315 0.34 -19.41 24.74
CA PHE A 315 0.48 -20.07 23.44
C PHE A 315 1.94 -20.37 23.07
N GLY A 316 2.89 -20.00 23.94
CA GLY A 316 4.32 -20.22 23.76
C GLY A 316 4.95 -19.35 22.68
N SER A 317 6.13 -19.75 22.20
CA SER A 317 6.85 -19.09 21.09
C SER A 317 6.62 -19.86 19.79
N SER A 318 5.36 -19.94 19.35
CA SER A 318 4.91 -20.73 18.20
C SER A 318 4.42 -19.84 17.04
N PRO A 319 4.33 -20.37 15.81
CA PRO A 319 3.63 -19.68 14.71
C PRO A 319 2.20 -19.26 15.08
N GLN A 320 1.52 -20.02 15.95
CA GLN A 320 0.18 -19.68 16.46
C GLN A 320 0.20 -18.37 17.27
N SER A 321 1.20 -18.17 18.13
CA SER A 321 1.37 -16.90 18.85
C SER A 321 1.54 -15.72 17.88
N ALA A 322 2.27 -15.92 16.79
CA ALA A 322 2.40 -14.89 15.76
C ALA A 322 1.06 -14.57 15.08
N GLN A 323 0.25 -15.59 14.77
CA GLN A 323 -1.09 -15.40 14.20
C GLN A 323 -2.04 -14.66 15.14
N ILE A 324 -1.99 -14.96 16.44
CA ILE A 324 -2.81 -14.26 17.44
C ILE A 324 -2.38 -12.79 17.53
N ILE A 325 -1.08 -12.50 17.50
CA ILE A 325 -0.58 -11.12 17.53
C ILE A 325 -0.96 -10.37 16.25
N GLN A 326 -0.84 -11.00 15.08
CA GLN A 326 -1.32 -10.42 13.82
C GLN A 326 -2.84 -10.27 13.78
N THR A 327 -3.59 -11.09 14.51
CA THR A 327 -5.04 -10.89 14.66
C THR A 327 -5.33 -9.58 15.40
N VAL A 328 -4.54 -9.24 16.43
CA VAL A 328 -4.74 -8.00 17.19
C VAL A 328 -4.13 -6.78 16.50
N TYR A 329 -2.91 -6.89 15.96
CA TYR A 329 -2.12 -5.75 15.48
C TYR A 329 -1.82 -5.76 13.97
N GLY A 330 -2.31 -6.75 13.23
CA GLY A 330 -2.12 -6.86 11.78
C GLY A 330 -2.87 -5.77 11.00
N LYS A 331 -2.36 -5.43 9.82
CA LYS A 331 -2.85 -4.32 8.96
C LYS A 331 -3.34 -4.77 7.57
N ASP A 332 -3.59 -6.06 7.42
CA ASP A 332 -3.97 -6.72 6.17
C ASP A 332 -5.48 -6.96 6.04
N TYR A 333 -6.27 -6.38 6.96
CA TYR A 333 -7.73 -6.56 7.03
C TYR A 333 -8.50 -6.01 5.82
N HIS A 334 -7.92 -5.06 5.07
CA HIS A 334 -8.53 -4.51 3.84
C HIS A 334 -8.63 -5.52 2.69
N GLN A 335 -7.83 -6.59 2.73
CA GLN A 335 -7.79 -7.67 1.73
C GLN A 335 -8.23 -9.03 2.29
N ILE A 336 -8.76 -9.05 3.52
CA ILE A 336 -9.11 -10.31 4.19
C ILE A 336 -10.32 -10.98 3.52
N SER A 337 -10.25 -12.31 3.36
CA SER A 337 -11.39 -13.12 2.94
C SER A 337 -12.33 -13.38 4.12
N SER A 338 -13.55 -13.83 3.83
CA SER A 338 -14.49 -14.25 4.86
C SER A 338 -13.98 -15.44 5.68
N GLU A 339 -13.23 -16.34 5.05
CA GLU A 339 -12.63 -17.51 5.67
C GLU A 339 -11.55 -17.11 6.67
N HIS A 340 -10.59 -16.29 6.25
CA HIS A 340 -9.51 -15.81 7.12
C HIS A 340 -10.04 -14.90 8.25
N LEU A 341 -11.08 -14.09 7.98
CA LEU A 341 -11.74 -13.33 9.03
C LEU A 341 -12.38 -14.25 10.09
N GLY A 342 -12.97 -15.37 9.64
CA GLY A 342 -13.53 -16.39 10.54
C GLY A 342 -12.45 -17.03 11.43
N GLU A 343 -11.31 -17.40 10.85
CA GLU A 343 -10.17 -17.96 11.59
C GLU A 343 -9.59 -16.95 12.60
N ARG A 344 -9.45 -15.68 12.22
CA ARG A 344 -9.04 -14.59 13.14
C ARG A 344 -10.02 -14.40 14.28
N LEU A 345 -11.33 -14.48 14.02
CA LEU A 345 -12.35 -14.43 15.08
C LEU A 345 -12.20 -15.58 16.08
N LYS A 346 -11.79 -16.77 15.63
CA LYS A 346 -11.52 -17.91 16.50
C LYS A 346 -10.27 -17.68 17.35
N LEU A 347 -9.16 -17.26 16.74
CA LEU A 347 -7.93 -16.92 17.47
C LEU A 347 -8.15 -15.80 18.50
N ALA A 348 -8.93 -14.77 18.15
CA ALA A 348 -9.30 -13.71 19.07
C ALA A 348 -10.19 -14.20 20.21
N THR A 349 -11.07 -15.18 19.96
CA THR A 349 -11.90 -15.80 20.99
C THR A 349 -11.02 -16.51 22.01
N ASP A 350 -10.09 -17.35 21.54
CA ASP A 350 -9.17 -18.10 22.41
C ASP A 350 -8.30 -17.16 23.26
N LEU A 351 -7.85 -16.03 22.67
CA LEU A 351 -7.13 -15.00 23.42
C LEU A 351 -7.99 -14.36 24.50
N LEU A 352 -9.22 -13.93 24.19
CA LEU A 352 -10.09 -13.27 25.16
C LEU A 352 -10.45 -14.19 26.32
N GLU A 353 -10.77 -15.46 26.04
CA GLU A 353 -11.02 -16.46 27.07
C GLU A 353 -9.81 -16.61 28.02
N SER A 354 -8.59 -16.60 27.48
CA SER A 354 -7.36 -16.68 28.30
C SER A 354 -7.08 -15.45 29.17
N VAL A 355 -7.58 -14.28 28.75
CA VAL A 355 -7.40 -12.98 29.42
C VAL A 355 -8.43 -12.82 30.55
N GLU A 356 -9.66 -13.31 30.36
CA GLU A 356 -10.76 -13.23 31.33
C GLU A 356 -10.55 -14.12 32.57
N GLU A 357 -9.63 -15.08 32.54
CA GLU A 357 -9.25 -15.90 33.71
C GLU A 357 -8.67 -15.08 34.89
N SER A 358 -8.38 -13.78 34.71
CA SER A 358 -7.78 -12.91 35.74
C SER A 358 -8.37 -11.50 35.75
N ASP A 359 -8.94 -11.08 36.88
CA ASP A 359 -9.49 -9.73 37.09
C ASP A 359 -8.45 -8.61 36.86
N LYS A 360 -7.15 -8.92 36.94
CA LYS A 360 -6.06 -7.96 36.70
C LYS A 360 -5.86 -7.59 35.21
N ASN A 361 -6.65 -8.16 34.31
CA ASN A 361 -6.46 -8.03 32.86
C ASN A 361 -7.61 -7.31 32.13
N GLN A 362 -8.54 -6.66 32.82
CA GLN A 362 -9.64 -5.91 32.18
C GLN A 362 -9.15 -4.84 31.20
N ASN A 363 -8.04 -4.16 31.51
CA ASN A 363 -7.42 -3.19 30.61
C ASN A 363 -6.88 -3.83 29.33
N ILE A 364 -6.41 -5.08 29.40
CA ILE A 364 -5.92 -5.84 28.26
C ILE A 364 -7.04 -6.35 27.39
N GLU A 365 -8.11 -6.83 28.02
CA GLU A 365 -9.31 -7.22 27.32
C GLU A 365 -9.86 -6.05 26.46
N THR A 366 -9.86 -4.85 27.05
CA THR A 366 -10.22 -3.60 26.37
C THR A 366 -9.28 -3.30 25.21
N GLU A 367 -7.96 -3.45 25.37
CA GLU A 367 -6.98 -3.22 24.30
C GLU A 367 -7.18 -4.19 23.13
N VAL A 368 -7.38 -5.48 23.40
CA VAL A 368 -7.60 -6.50 22.37
C VAL A 368 -8.87 -6.17 21.57
N LEU A 369 -10.00 -5.94 22.26
CA LEU A 369 -11.27 -5.60 21.62
C LEU A 369 -11.19 -4.28 20.83
N ARG A 370 -10.47 -3.28 21.35
CA ARG A 370 -10.27 -1.98 20.70
C ARG A 370 -9.50 -2.14 19.39
N ASN A 371 -8.39 -2.86 19.38
CA ASN A 371 -7.60 -3.04 18.16
C ASN A 371 -8.31 -3.94 17.14
N ILE A 372 -8.98 -5.01 17.57
CA ILE A 372 -9.81 -5.83 16.66
C ILE A 372 -10.94 -5.00 16.06
N GLY A 373 -11.64 -4.20 16.88
CA GLY A 373 -12.67 -3.29 16.42
C GLY A 373 -12.14 -2.32 15.37
N LYS A 374 -11.01 -1.66 15.64
CA LYS A 374 -10.34 -0.78 14.68
C LYS A 374 -10.01 -1.50 13.36
N ASN A 375 -9.44 -2.69 13.44
CA ASN A 375 -9.10 -3.48 12.25
C ASN A 375 -10.33 -3.88 11.42
N PHE A 376 -11.49 -4.08 12.06
CA PHE A 376 -12.75 -4.38 11.37
C PHE A 376 -13.32 -3.18 10.62
N GLU A 377 -12.89 -1.95 10.92
CA GLU A 377 -13.24 -0.77 10.13
C GLU A 377 -12.73 -0.88 8.68
N ASP A 378 -11.57 -1.53 8.49
CA ASP A 378 -10.90 -1.72 7.20
C ASP A 378 -11.45 -2.92 6.40
N VAL A 379 -12.24 -3.79 7.04
CA VAL A 379 -12.85 -4.96 6.38
C VAL A 379 -13.97 -4.50 5.45
N GLN A 380 -13.96 -5.05 4.22
CA GLN A 380 -15.01 -4.77 3.23
C GLN A 380 -16.38 -5.27 3.73
N ASP A 381 -17.42 -4.45 3.54
CA ASP A 381 -18.77 -4.76 4.02
C ASP A 381 -19.29 -6.11 3.48
N GLU A 382 -18.90 -6.49 2.25
CA GLU A 382 -19.31 -7.75 1.62
C GLU A 382 -18.72 -8.99 2.32
N VAL A 383 -17.60 -8.86 3.04
CA VAL A 383 -17.00 -9.96 3.79
C VAL A 383 -17.93 -10.38 4.94
N PHE A 384 -18.58 -9.42 5.59
CA PHE A 384 -19.48 -9.65 6.72
C PHE A 384 -20.79 -10.36 6.31
N ASP A 385 -21.19 -10.27 5.03
CA ASP A 385 -22.35 -11.00 4.49
C ASP A 385 -22.18 -12.52 4.60
N ASN A 386 -20.92 -12.97 4.51
CA ASN A 386 -20.55 -14.39 4.55
C ASN A 386 -20.21 -14.91 5.95
N ILE A 387 -20.18 -14.04 6.97
CA ILE A 387 -19.98 -14.42 8.37
C ILE A 387 -21.33 -14.75 9.01
N ILE A 388 -21.53 -15.98 9.47
CA ILE A 388 -22.80 -16.47 10.04
C ILE A 388 -22.55 -16.90 11.48
N ILE A 389 -23.22 -16.28 12.45
CA ILE A 389 -23.16 -16.68 13.86
C ILE A 389 -24.55 -17.14 14.30
N ARG A 390 -24.69 -18.41 14.70
CA ARG A 390 -25.93 -18.99 15.23
C ARG A 390 -25.64 -19.65 16.57
N ASN A 391 -26.36 -19.24 17.62
CA ASN A 391 -26.17 -19.75 18.99
C ASN A 391 -24.70 -19.70 19.46
N GLY A 392 -23.98 -18.64 19.09
CA GLY A 392 -22.55 -18.47 19.40
C GLY A 392 -21.57 -19.25 18.52
N VAL A 393 -22.07 -20.12 17.63
CA VAL A 393 -21.26 -20.88 16.67
C VAL A 393 -21.08 -20.07 15.39
N LEU A 394 -19.83 -19.83 15.02
CA LEU A 394 -19.40 -19.18 13.79
C LEU A 394 -19.25 -20.19 12.66
N ASN A 395 -19.95 -19.88 11.57
CA ASN A 395 -19.79 -20.50 10.27
C ASN A 395 -19.42 -19.43 9.23
N VAL A 396 -18.66 -19.83 8.22
CA VAL A 396 -18.33 -18.98 7.07
C VAL A 396 -18.95 -19.57 5.81
N ARG A 397 -19.60 -18.72 5.00
CA ARG A 397 -20.14 -19.08 3.69
C ARG A 397 -19.13 -18.79 2.59
N SER A 398 -18.77 -19.82 1.82
CA SER A 398 -17.96 -19.72 0.61
C SER A 398 -18.73 -20.31 -0.57
N GLY A 399 -19.21 -19.45 -1.46
CA GLY A 399 -20.12 -19.84 -2.54
C GLY A 399 -21.39 -20.53 -1.99
N LYS A 400 -21.57 -21.81 -2.32
CA LYS A 400 -22.72 -22.62 -1.84
C LYS A 400 -22.44 -23.39 -0.54
N LYS A 401 -21.20 -23.40 -0.04
CA LYS A 401 -20.79 -24.18 1.12
C LYS A 401 -20.75 -23.29 2.37
N GLU A 402 -21.25 -23.82 3.49
CA GLU A 402 -21.10 -23.22 4.82
C GLU A 402 -20.16 -24.12 5.63
N THR A 403 -19.08 -23.56 6.18
CA THR A 403 -18.06 -24.27 6.96
C THR A 403 -18.10 -23.79 8.40
N MET A 404 -18.18 -24.72 9.35
CA MET A 404 -18.12 -24.40 10.79
C MET A 404 -16.67 -24.12 11.20
N ILE A 405 -16.45 -22.97 11.85
CA ILE A 405 -15.14 -22.58 12.38
C ILE A 405 -15.04 -22.88 13.88
N GLY A 406 -16.09 -22.55 14.66
CA GLY A 406 -16.12 -22.81 16.10
C GLY A 406 -16.95 -21.79 16.88
N ASN A 407 -16.84 -21.82 18.21
CA ASN A 407 -17.51 -20.82 19.06
C ASN A 407 -16.81 -19.46 18.98
N VAL A 408 -17.58 -18.38 19.14
CA VAL A 408 -17.07 -17.01 19.19
C VAL A 408 -17.41 -16.34 20.50
N HIS A 409 -16.44 -15.64 21.06
CA HIS A 409 -16.59 -14.90 22.31
C HIS A 409 -17.77 -13.90 22.26
N SER A 410 -18.56 -13.80 23.33
CA SER A 410 -19.79 -12.99 23.35
C SER A 410 -19.57 -11.51 23.00
N ARG A 411 -18.43 -10.92 23.40
CA ARG A 411 -18.08 -9.53 23.05
C ARG A 411 -17.68 -9.38 21.58
N LEU A 412 -17.01 -10.38 21.00
CA LEU A 412 -16.73 -10.41 19.56
C LEU A 412 -18.01 -10.57 18.74
N GLN A 413 -18.98 -11.36 19.21
CA GLN A 413 -20.30 -11.46 18.57
C GLN A 413 -20.99 -10.08 18.49
N LYS A 414 -20.87 -9.25 19.54
CA LYS A 414 -21.39 -7.88 19.54
C LYS A 414 -20.68 -6.99 18.51
N ILE A 415 -19.35 -7.12 18.38
CA ILE A 415 -18.56 -6.39 17.38
C ILE A 415 -18.99 -6.83 15.97
N VAL A 416 -19.03 -8.14 15.68
CA VAL A 416 -19.48 -8.68 14.39
C VAL A 416 -20.92 -8.25 14.08
N SER A 417 -21.83 -8.34 15.04
CA SER A 417 -23.23 -7.91 14.87
C SER A 417 -23.35 -6.43 14.53
N PHE A 418 -22.50 -5.58 15.12
CA PHE A 418 -22.42 -4.16 14.77
C PHE A 418 -21.95 -3.98 13.32
N TYR A 419 -20.86 -4.61 12.89
CA TYR A 419 -20.37 -4.46 11.52
C TYR A 419 -21.30 -5.08 10.47
N LYS A 420 -22.01 -6.16 10.79
CA LYS A 420 -23.11 -6.66 9.95
C LYS A 420 -24.24 -5.65 9.82
N GLY A 421 -24.68 -5.08 10.95
CA GLY A 421 -25.66 -3.99 10.94
C GLY A 421 -25.16 -2.78 10.14
N ARG A 422 -23.86 -2.44 10.24
CA ARG A 422 -23.24 -1.34 9.50
C ARG A 422 -23.30 -1.61 8.00
N ALA A 423 -22.93 -2.81 7.56
CA ALA A 423 -23.03 -3.22 6.16
C ALA A 423 -24.46 -3.12 5.63
N ASP A 424 -25.46 -3.57 6.40
CA ASP A 424 -26.87 -3.46 6.04
C ASP A 424 -27.35 -2.00 5.99
N ALA A 425 -27.00 -1.19 6.99
CA ALA A 425 -27.31 0.23 7.03
C ALA A 425 -26.67 0.97 5.85
N HIS A 426 -25.40 0.67 5.52
CA HIS A 426 -24.73 1.18 4.34
C HIS A 426 -25.47 0.81 3.06
N LYS A 427 -25.93 -0.45 2.91
CA LYS A 427 -26.74 -0.86 1.75
C LYS A 427 -28.07 -0.09 1.66
N LYS A 428 -28.75 0.14 2.79
CA LYS A 428 -29.97 0.98 2.82
C LYS A 428 -29.65 2.42 2.44
N MET A 429 -28.59 3.00 3.00
CA MET A 429 -28.14 4.35 2.65
C MET A 429 -27.80 4.44 1.16
N LYS A 430 -27.00 3.53 0.59
CA LYS A 430 -26.73 3.48 -0.85
C LYS A 430 -28.00 3.51 -1.72
N ASN A 431 -29.10 2.91 -1.24
CA ASN A 431 -30.38 2.86 -1.94
C ASN A 431 -31.43 3.88 -1.46
N LEU A 432 -31.06 4.89 -0.64
CA LEU A 432 -31.99 5.82 0.04
C LEU A 432 -33.04 6.48 -0.86
N ILE A 433 -32.68 6.75 -2.12
CA ILE A 433 -33.54 7.40 -3.12
C ILE A 433 -34.55 6.44 -3.77
N LYS A 434 -34.39 5.12 -3.60
CA LYS A 434 -35.31 4.12 -4.15
C LYS A 434 -36.55 4.01 -3.28
N ARG A 435 -37.73 3.91 -3.91
CA ARG A 435 -39.01 3.69 -3.23
C ARG A 435 -38.96 2.39 -2.40
N GLY A 436 -39.41 2.44 -1.15
CA GLY A 436 -39.49 1.29 -0.24
C GLY A 436 -38.27 1.09 0.67
N ILE A 437 -37.29 1.99 0.69
CA ILE A 437 -36.19 1.95 1.67
C ILE A 437 -36.57 2.70 2.96
N ASP A 438 -36.89 1.91 3.97
CA ASP A 438 -37.15 2.37 5.33
C ASP A 438 -36.01 2.02 6.28
N PHE A 439 -35.81 2.92 7.25
CA PHE A 439 -34.82 2.78 8.31
C PHE A 439 -35.57 2.51 9.61
N ASP A 440 -35.24 1.42 10.28
CA ASP A 440 -35.77 1.06 11.58
C ASP A 440 -34.90 1.64 12.72
N VAL A 441 -35.32 1.39 13.95
CA VAL A 441 -34.62 1.86 15.16
C VAL A 441 -33.18 1.32 15.23
N ARG A 442 -32.96 0.07 14.80
CA ARG A 442 -31.64 -0.56 14.82
C ARG A 442 -30.72 0.06 13.77
N ASP A 443 -31.25 0.41 12.60
CA ASP A 443 -30.48 1.13 11.58
C ASP A 443 -30.00 2.48 12.12
N TYR A 444 -30.90 3.26 12.73
CA TYR A 444 -30.53 4.55 13.31
C TYR A 444 -29.50 4.41 14.43
N GLN A 445 -29.63 3.40 15.29
CA GLN A 445 -28.64 3.12 16.33
C GLN A 445 -27.28 2.71 15.76
N THR A 446 -27.28 1.94 14.67
CA THR A 446 -26.05 1.50 14.00
C THR A 446 -25.36 2.69 13.35
N ILE A 447 -26.10 3.50 12.58
CA ILE A 447 -25.59 4.73 11.97
C ILE A 447 -25.09 5.67 13.06
N ALA A 448 -25.84 5.86 14.14
CA ALA A 448 -25.45 6.69 15.27
C ALA A 448 -24.10 6.27 15.86
N ARG A 449 -23.91 4.97 16.11
CA ARG A 449 -22.65 4.43 16.62
C ARG A 449 -21.51 4.53 15.62
N ASP A 450 -21.74 4.18 14.36
CA ASP A 450 -20.74 4.32 13.29
C ASP A 450 -20.35 5.79 13.10
N PHE A 451 -21.32 6.69 13.27
CA PHE A 451 -21.12 8.12 13.11
C PHE A 451 -20.64 8.84 14.36
N ASP A 452 -20.61 8.17 15.51
CA ASP A 452 -20.33 8.78 16.82
C ASP A 452 -21.27 9.96 17.12
N ILE A 453 -22.58 9.74 16.94
CA ILE A 453 -23.65 10.72 17.12
C ILE A 453 -24.83 10.09 17.85
N SER A 454 -25.84 10.89 18.24
CA SER A 454 -27.07 10.35 18.84
C SER A 454 -27.97 9.68 17.80
N ALA A 455 -28.83 8.75 18.23
CA ALA A 455 -29.83 8.11 17.36
C ALA A 455 -30.79 9.15 16.73
N ASP A 456 -31.15 10.19 17.46
CA ASP A 456 -31.97 11.29 16.95
C ASP A 456 -31.22 12.13 15.91
N SER A 457 -29.93 12.39 16.14
CA SER A 457 -29.05 13.04 15.16
C SER A 457 -28.94 12.21 13.88
N ALA A 458 -28.81 10.88 14.00
CA ALA A 458 -28.77 9.98 12.84
C ALA A 458 -30.09 10.00 12.08
N LYS A 459 -31.23 9.95 12.79
CA LYS A 459 -32.57 10.06 12.17
C LYS A 459 -32.77 11.39 11.45
N ASN A 460 -32.38 12.49 12.09
CA ASN A 460 -32.44 13.82 11.49
C ASN A 460 -31.54 13.90 10.25
N LEU A 461 -30.30 13.42 10.33
CA LEU A 461 -29.36 13.39 9.21
C LEU A 461 -29.93 12.63 8.01
N ILE A 462 -30.49 11.44 8.23
CA ILE A 462 -31.12 10.65 7.16
C ILE A 462 -32.33 11.39 6.58
N GLY A 463 -33.12 12.08 7.42
CA GLY A 463 -34.21 12.94 6.96
C GLY A 463 -33.74 14.09 6.07
N LEU A 464 -32.68 14.80 6.48
CA LEU A 464 -32.06 15.87 5.69
C LEU A 464 -31.55 15.34 4.34
N LEU A 465 -30.83 14.22 4.35
CA LEU A 465 -30.33 13.56 3.13
C LEU A 465 -31.47 13.16 2.20
N LYS A 466 -32.56 12.57 2.71
CA LYS A 466 -33.77 12.26 1.91
C LYS A 466 -34.38 13.51 1.28
N SER A 467 -34.44 14.61 2.03
CA SER A 467 -35.03 15.87 1.54
C SER A 467 -34.19 16.63 0.51
N CYS A 468 -32.95 16.18 0.24
CA CYS A 468 -32.14 16.66 -0.87
C CYS A 468 -32.55 16.06 -2.22
N PHE A 469 -33.54 15.17 -2.25
CA PHE A 469 -34.06 14.55 -3.47
C PHE A 469 -35.58 14.70 -3.56
N ASP A 470 -36.11 14.83 -4.77
CA ASP A 470 -37.56 14.86 -5.00
C ASP A 470 -38.18 13.44 -4.98
N THR A 471 -39.48 13.33 -5.25
CA THR A 471 -40.21 12.05 -5.26
C THR A 471 -39.82 11.09 -6.39
N ASP A 472 -39.12 11.61 -7.40
CA ASP A 472 -38.61 10.86 -8.54
C ASP A 472 -37.11 10.57 -8.42
N GLY A 473 -36.47 11.07 -7.35
CA GLY A 473 -35.08 10.84 -7.01
C GLY A 473 -34.11 11.87 -7.60
N HIS A 474 -34.61 12.98 -8.16
CA HIS A 474 -33.76 14.05 -8.71
C HIS A 474 -33.16 14.91 -7.60
N PHE A 475 -31.91 15.33 -7.79
CA PHE A 475 -31.18 16.13 -6.80
C PHE A 475 -31.66 17.59 -6.71
N LEU A 476 -31.99 18.03 -5.50
CA LEU A 476 -32.46 19.38 -5.17
C LEU A 476 -31.32 20.24 -4.60
N ARG A 477 -30.61 20.95 -5.49
CA ARG A 477 -29.47 21.81 -5.15
C ARG A 477 -29.78 22.81 -4.03
N SER A 478 -30.90 23.53 -4.09
CA SER A 478 -31.27 24.54 -3.09
C SER A 478 -31.45 23.98 -1.69
N MET A 479 -32.00 22.77 -1.58
CA MET A 479 -32.18 22.07 -0.31
C MET A 479 -30.83 21.61 0.24
N PHE A 480 -29.99 21.01 -0.62
CA PHE A 480 -28.65 20.58 -0.22
C PHE A 480 -27.80 21.74 0.29
N GLU A 481 -27.74 22.85 -0.47
CA GLU A 481 -26.96 24.04 -0.09
C GLU A 481 -27.41 24.64 1.24
N ARG A 482 -28.74 24.63 1.50
CA ARG A 482 -29.31 25.05 2.79
C ARG A 482 -28.84 24.18 3.96
N TYR A 483 -28.61 22.89 3.73
CA TYR A 483 -28.23 21.93 4.78
C TYR A 483 -26.72 21.72 4.93
N ILE A 484 -25.88 22.39 4.14
CA ILE A 484 -24.41 22.31 4.27
C ILE A 484 -23.92 22.54 5.70
N PRO A 485 -24.41 23.54 6.48
CA PRO A 485 -23.96 23.72 7.86
C PRO A 485 -24.23 22.51 8.76
N GLU A 486 -25.31 21.77 8.51
CA GLU A 486 -25.64 20.55 9.24
C GLU A 486 -24.80 19.36 8.76
N PHE A 487 -24.61 19.18 7.45
CA PHE A 487 -23.76 18.13 6.90
C PHE A 487 -22.29 18.28 7.31
N ALA A 488 -21.80 19.52 7.37
CA ALA A 488 -20.43 19.82 7.79
C ALA A 488 -20.13 19.37 9.23
N ARG A 489 -21.14 19.22 10.10
CA ARG A 489 -20.94 18.68 11.47
C ARG A 489 -20.50 17.22 11.48
N TYR A 490 -20.84 16.47 10.42
CA TYR A 490 -20.58 15.04 10.30
C TYR A 490 -19.50 14.70 9.25
N GLU A 491 -18.95 15.72 8.59
CA GLU A 491 -17.77 15.70 7.70
C GLU A 491 -17.67 14.45 6.79
N ASN A 492 -16.62 13.64 6.98
CA ASN A 492 -16.26 12.49 6.15
C ASN A 492 -17.35 11.43 6.07
N LYS A 493 -18.12 11.28 7.15
CA LYS A 493 -19.15 10.26 7.24
C LYS A 493 -20.27 10.59 6.28
N VAL A 494 -20.75 11.82 6.28
CA VAL A 494 -21.74 12.29 5.29
C VAL A 494 -21.14 12.32 3.89
N PHE A 495 -19.91 12.83 3.74
CA PHE A 495 -19.24 12.90 2.45
C PHE A 495 -19.13 11.53 1.75
N ARG A 496 -18.88 10.43 2.49
CA ARG A 496 -18.85 9.06 1.94
C ARG A 496 -20.16 8.65 1.28
N PHE A 497 -21.31 8.96 1.89
CA PHE A 497 -22.62 8.61 1.30
C PHE A 497 -22.97 9.50 0.12
N LEU A 498 -22.68 10.79 0.23
CA LEU A 498 -22.88 11.74 -0.87
C LEU A 498 -22.02 11.38 -2.09
N TRP A 499 -20.79 10.93 -1.85
CA TRP A 499 -19.92 10.40 -2.88
C TRP A 499 -20.57 9.21 -3.60
N HIS A 500 -21.14 8.26 -2.86
CA HIS A 500 -21.84 7.13 -3.47
C HIS A 500 -23.01 7.57 -4.38
N TYR A 501 -23.88 8.48 -3.93
CA TYR A 501 -24.98 8.95 -4.79
C TYR A 501 -24.48 9.70 -6.02
N LEU A 502 -23.42 10.50 -5.90
CA LEU A 502 -22.83 11.20 -7.04
C LEU A 502 -22.41 10.19 -8.13
N LYS A 503 -21.87 9.02 -7.75
CA LYS A 503 -21.51 7.95 -8.69
C LYS A 503 -22.72 7.34 -9.38
N GLU A 504 -23.83 7.17 -8.65
CA GLU A 504 -25.07 6.58 -9.15
C GLU A 504 -25.97 7.58 -9.91
N THR A 505 -25.66 8.88 -9.91
CA THR A 505 -26.50 9.92 -10.53
C THR A 505 -26.40 9.85 -12.07
N PRO A 506 -27.47 9.40 -12.77
CA PRO A 506 -27.38 9.10 -14.19
C PRO A 506 -27.32 10.37 -15.04
N MET A 507 -28.13 11.38 -14.73
CA MET A 507 -28.25 12.58 -15.56
C MET A 507 -27.07 13.54 -15.34
N ARG A 508 -26.46 14.02 -16.43
CA ARG A 508 -25.25 14.87 -16.38
C ARG A 508 -25.50 16.20 -15.66
N ASN A 509 -26.61 16.88 -15.94
CA ASN A 509 -27.01 18.14 -15.31
C ASN A 509 -27.12 18.01 -13.79
N GLU A 510 -27.77 16.95 -13.31
CA GLU A 510 -27.91 16.67 -11.88
C GLU A 510 -26.56 16.34 -11.23
N ARG A 511 -25.75 15.52 -11.91
CA ARG A 511 -24.41 15.17 -11.45
C ARG A 511 -23.51 16.40 -11.32
N VAL A 512 -23.58 17.33 -12.25
CA VAL A 512 -22.83 18.60 -12.19
C VAL A 512 -23.34 19.48 -11.06
N ALA A 513 -24.66 19.63 -10.92
CA ALA A 513 -25.25 20.40 -9.82
C ALA A 513 -24.86 19.84 -8.45
N PHE A 514 -24.86 18.50 -8.31
CA PHE A 514 -24.45 17.82 -7.10
C PHE A 514 -22.94 17.97 -6.86
N LEU A 515 -22.12 17.82 -7.89
CA LEU A 515 -20.67 18.03 -7.80
C LEU A 515 -20.34 19.43 -7.30
N ASN A 516 -20.98 20.47 -7.84
CA ASN A 516 -20.78 21.86 -7.41
C ASN A 516 -21.23 22.07 -5.96
N SER A 517 -22.33 21.45 -5.56
CA SER A 517 -22.82 21.50 -4.18
C SER A 517 -21.85 20.83 -3.18
N LEU A 518 -21.19 19.73 -3.59
CA LEU A 518 -20.18 19.05 -2.78
C LEU A 518 -18.94 19.91 -2.54
N GLN A 519 -18.55 20.77 -3.48
CA GLN A 519 -17.43 21.69 -3.29
C GLN A 519 -17.69 22.65 -2.11
N LEU A 520 -18.93 23.10 -1.95
CA LEU A 520 -19.33 23.96 -0.84
C LEU A 520 -19.29 23.25 0.51
N LEU A 521 -19.60 21.95 0.54
CA LEU A 521 -19.43 21.11 1.74
C LEU A 521 -17.96 20.94 2.11
N ILE A 522 -17.09 20.65 1.12
CA ILE A 522 -15.65 20.44 1.32
C ILE A 522 -15.00 21.61 2.07
N LEU A 523 -15.37 22.85 1.76
CA LEU A 523 -14.84 24.04 2.44
C LEU A 523 -15.15 24.13 3.93
N LYS A 524 -16.15 23.39 4.39
CA LYS A 524 -16.58 23.40 5.80
C LYS A 524 -16.04 22.21 6.57
N MET A 525 -15.32 21.30 5.92
CA MET A 525 -14.75 20.11 6.56
C MET A 525 -13.47 20.47 7.32
N LYS A 526 -13.32 19.94 8.54
CA LYS A 526 -12.10 20.15 9.35
C LYS A 526 -11.08 19.02 9.17
N LYS A 527 -11.50 17.84 8.70
CA LYS A 527 -10.63 16.68 8.46
C LYS A 527 -10.62 16.24 6.98
N PRO A 528 -10.08 17.06 6.06
CA PRO A 528 -10.11 16.77 4.62
C PRO A 528 -9.25 15.57 4.21
N ALA A 529 -8.17 15.24 4.93
CA ALA A 529 -7.30 14.10 4.61
C ALA A 529 -8.05 12.76 4.55
N ASN A 530 -8.98 12.51 5.48
CA ASN A 530 -9.77 11.27 5.49
C ASN A 530 -10.75 11.20 4.30
N ALA A 531 -11.26 12.33 3.81
CA ALA A 531 -12.07 12.36 2.59
C ALA A 531 -11.21 12.02 1.37
N ILE A 532 -9.97 12.53 1.31
CA ILE A 532 -9.01 12.16 0.26
C ILE A 532 -8.71 10.66 0.32
N GLU A 533 -8.42 10.11 1.50
CA GLU A 533 -8.18 8.68 1.69
C GLU A 533 -9.36 7.84 1.16
N MET A 534 -10.59 8.25 1.51
CA MET A 534 -11.81 7.58 1.05
C MET A 534 -11.93 7.62 -0.49
N LEU A 535 -11.69 8.77 -1.11
CA LEU A 535 -11.73 8.93 -2.56
C LEU A 535 -10.65 8.09 -3.26
N LEU A 536 -9.41 8.13 -2.78
CA LEU A 536 -8.30 7.37 -3.35
C LEU A 536 -8.51 5.86 -3.17
N SER A 537 -8.98 5.44 -2.00
CA SER A 537 -9.30 4.04 -1.73
C SER A 537 -10.37 3.50 -2.68
N ASP A 538 -11.39 4.31 -2.99
CA ASP A 538 -12.44 3.96 -3.96
C ASP A 538 -11.91 3.90 -5.41
N VAL A 539 -11.15 4.92 -5.86
CA VAL A 539 -10.55 4.96 -7.20
C VAL A 539 -9.58 3.80 -7.44
N LEU A 540 -8.84 3.42 -6.39
CA LEU A 540 -7.78 2.41 -6.42
C LEU A 540 -8.26 1.06 -5.86
N LYS A 541 -9.56 0.86 -5.64
CA LYS A 541 -10.11 -0.42 -5.19
C LYS A 541 -9.92 -1.51 -6.23
N GLU A 542 -10.21 -1.20 -7.49
CA GLU A 542 -10.04 -2.06 -8.66
C GLU A 542 -9.18 -1.34 -9.70
N PRO A 543 -7.84 -1.33 -9.53
CA PRO A 543 -6.95 -0.53 -10.37
C PRO A 543 -7.00 -0.91 -11.86
N GLY A 544 -7.27 -2.18 -12.19
CA GLY A 544 -7.51 -2.66 -13.56
C GLY A 544 -8.82 -2.21 -14.23
N LYS A 545 -9.63 -1.34 -13.60
CA LYS A 545 -10.87 -0.80 -14.18
C LYS A 545 -10.91 0.72 -14.08
N VAL A 546 -11.51 1.39 -15.06
CA VAL A 546 -11.78 2.84 -15.03
C VAL A 546 -13.26 3.09 -14.84
N ASN A 547 -13.61 4.03 -13.96
CA ASN A 547 -14.99 4.48 -13.74
C ASN A 547 -15.16 5.95 -14.12
N PHE A 548 -16.35 6.34 -14.56
CA PHE A 548 -16.67 7.75 -14.85
C PHE A 548 -16.48 8.67 -13.64
N SER A 549 -16.60 8.14 -12.42
CA SER A 549 -16.42 8.85 -11.17
C SER A 549 -14.96 9.18 -10.86
N ASP A 550 -13.98 8.46 -11.41
CA ASP A 550 -12.57 8.60 -11.02
C ASP A 550 -12.06 10.03 -11.26
N ARG A 551 -12.53 10.68 -12.35
CA ARG A 551 -12.19 12.08 -12.65
C ARG A 551 -12.70 13.01 -11.56
N ASN A 552 -13.94 12.81 -11.12
CA ASN A 552 -14.54 13.62 -10.07
C ASN A 552 -13.81 13.40 -8.73
N ALA A 553 -13.33 12.19 -8.46
CA ALA A 553 -12.58 11.89 -7.25
C ALA A 553 -11.29 12.70 -7.18
N PHE A 554 -10.47 12.71 -8.26
CA PHE A 554 -9.24 13.52 -8.30
C PHE A 554 -9.49 15.02 -8.24
N MET A 555 -10.59 15.48 -8.86
CA MET A 555 -10.99 16.88 -8.80
C MET A 555 -11.37 17.29 -7.36
N LEU A 556 -12.21 16.51 -6.67
CA LEU A 556 -12.58 16.76 -5.28
C LEU A 556 -11.38 16.63 -4.33
N ALA A 557 -10.50 15.64 -4.56
CA ALA A 557 -9.29 15.46 -3.79
C ALA A 557 -8.34 16.67 -3.91
N THR A 558 -8.25 17.26 -5.11
CA THR A 558 -7.49 18.49 -5.34
C THR A 558 -8.06 19.69 -4.57
N LEU A 559 -9.39 19.82 -4.47
CA LEU A 559 -10.03 20.85 -3.65
C LEU A 559 -9.74 20.66 -2.16
N LEU A 560 -9.74 19.41 -1.69
CA LEU A 560 -9.47 19.03 -0.30
C LEU A 560 -8.02 19.30 0.14
N LEU A 561 -7.06 19.40 -0.79
CA LEU A 561 -5.66 19.76 -0.49
C LEU A 561 -5.46 21.26 -0.21
N ARG A 562 -6.44 22.10 -0.50
CA ARG A 562 -6.27 23.56 -0.56
C ARG A 562 -6.93 24.27 0.61
N ASN A 563 -6.19 25.21 1.21
CA ASN A 563 -6.70 26.15 2.21
C ASN A 563 -7.62 27.23 1.61
N TYR A 564 -7.51 27.47 0.30
CA TYR A 564 -8.30 28.48 -0.39
C TYR A 564 -8.52 28.13 -1.87
N ASN A 565 -9.77 28.25 -2.32
CA ASN A 565 -10.21 27.94 -3.67
C ASN A 565 -10.88 29.19 -4.27
N ARG A 566 -10.27 29.83 -5.29
CA ARG A 566 -10.83 31.06 -5.91
C ARG A 566 -12.02 30.78 -6.84
N GLU A 567 -12.14 29.54 -7.26
CA GLU A 567 -13.01 29.09 -8.35
C GLU A 567 -14.35 28.53 -7.86
N LEU A 568 -14.63 28.61 -6.54
CA LEU A 568 -15.78 27.99 -5.86
C LEU A 568 -17.16 28.42 -6.36
N ASN A 569 -17.26 29.59 -6.99
CA ASN A 569 -18.51 30.14 -7.50
C ASN A 569 -18.69 29.91 -9.00
N ALA A 570 -17.73 29.23 -9.65
CA ALA A 570 -17.87 28.80 -11.03
C ALA A 570 -18.45 27.37 -11.05
N ASP A 571 -19.33 27.06 -12.01
CA ASP A 571 -19.73 25.68 -12.25
C ASP A 571 -18.51 24.94 -12.84
N ILE A 572 -17.80 24.20 -11.97
CA ILE A 572 -16.54 23.58 -12.36
C ILE A 572 -16.75 22.12 -12.74
N GLU A 573 -16.69 21.83 -14.05
CA GLU A 573 -16.59 20.45 -14.54
C GLU A 573 -15.14 19.94 -14.64
N MET A 574 -14.14 20.83 -14.45
CA MET A 574 -12.69 20.53 -14.52
C MET A 574 -11.87 21.53 -13.70
N THR A 575 -10.88 21.09 -12.94
CA THR A 575 -10.02 21.99 -12.13
C THR A 575 -9.28 23.00 -13.02
N PRO A 576 -9.25 24.31 -12.76
CA PRO A 576 -8.46 25.27 -13.54
C PRO A 576 -6.94 24.95 -13.51
N GLU A 577 -6.22 25.16 -14.62
CA GLU A 577 -4.78 24.84 -14.65
C GLU A 577 -3.93 25.82 -13.81
N GLU A 578 -4.48 27.00 -13.50
CA GLU A 578 -3.91 28.03 -12.63
C GLU A 578 -3.64 27.50 -11.22
N VAL A 579 -4.36 26.46 -10.80
CA VAL A 579 -4.15 25.77 -9.52
C VAL A 579 -2.72 25.27 -9.35
N LEU A 580 -2.03 24.91 -10.44
CA LEU A 580 -0.62 24.47 -10.41
C LEU A 580 0.34 25.58 -9.91
N GLN A 581 -0.04 26.85 -10.01
CA GLN A 581 0.78 27.98 -9.58
C GLN A 581 0.65 28.30 -8.08
N VAL A 582 -0.29 27.66 -7.36
CA VAL A 582 -0.58 27.95 -5.95
C VAL A 582 0.54 27.44 -5.04
N LYS A 583 1.42 28.31 -4.54
CA LYS A 583 2.50 27.93 -3.60
C LYS A 583 2.08 27.96 -2.13
N ASN A 584 1.37 29.01 -1.70
CA ASN A 584 1.01 29.22 -0.27
C ASN A 584 -0.44 28.84 0.08
N GLY A 585 -1.14 28.13 -0.82
CA GLY A 585 -2.57 27.82 -0.67
C GLY A 585 -2.88 26.34 -0.39
N LEU A 586 -1.86 25.53 -0.12
CA LEU A 586 -2.02 24.12 0.27
C LEU A 586 -2.04 23.98 1.79
N ASP A 587 -2.82 23.02 2.28
CA ASP A 587 -2.76 22.57 3.67
C ASP A 587 -1.60 21.57 3.81
N HIS A 588 -0.54 21.98 4.48
CA HIS A 588 0.69 21.18 4.62
C HIS A 588 0.47 19.87 5.40
N GLU A 589 -0.39 19.87 6.43
CA GLU A 589 -0.66 18.66 7.19
C GLU A 589 -1.47 17.66 6.36
N VAL A 590 -2.44 18.16 5.58
CA VAL A 590 -3.23 17.34 4.67
C VAL A 590 -2.38 16.78 3.53
N VAL A 591 -1.48 17.58 2.95
CA VAL A 591 -0.53 17.12 1.94
C VAL A 591 0.36 16.01 2.49
N LYS A 592 0.92 16.21 3.69
CA LYS A 592 1.79 15.22 4.34
C LYS A 592 1.07 13.90 4.60
N GLU A 593 -0.17 13.94 5.08
CA GLU A 593 -0.97 12.73 5.30
C GLU A 593 -1.34 12.05 3.97
N THR A 594 -1.72 12.84 2.97
CA THR A 594 -2.06 12.34 1.63
C THR A 594 -0.88 11.67 0.95
N LEU A 595 0.35 12.16 1.13
CA LEU A 595 1.56 11.51 0.62
C LEU A 595 1.74 10.11 1.21
N ARG A 596 1.52 9.94 2.51
CA ARG A 596 1.59 8.62 3.16
C ARG A 596 0.56 7.64 2.59
N ILE A 597 -0.67 8.14 2.36
CA ILE A 597 -1.75 7.36 1.74
C ILE A 597 -1.36 6.96 0.31
N LEU A 598 -0.83 7.89 -0.47
CA LEU A 598 -0.44 7.66 -1.86
C LEU A 598 0.68 6.62 -1.97
N ASP A 599 1.69 6.70 -1.09
CA ASP A 599 2.78 5.74 -1.03
C ASP A 599 2.29 4.34 -0.63
N ALA A 600 1.31 4.25 0.28
CA ALA A 600 0.66 2.98 0.63
C ALA A 600 -0.13 2.36 -0.53
N TYR A 601 -0.70 3.17 -1.41
CA TYR A 601 -1.47 2.71 -2.58
C TYR A 601 -0.69 2.67 -3.89
N ARG A 602 0.63 2.84 -3.84
CA ARG A 602 1.46 3.06 -5.03
C ARG A 602 1.28 2.05 -6.16
N GLU A 603 1.40 0.75 -5.89
CA GLU A 603 1.33 -0.27 -6.96
C GLU A 603 -0.06 -0.23 -7.62
N ARG A 604 -1.12 -0.03 -6.84
CA ARG A 604 -2.49 0.12 -7.37
C ARG A 604 -2.63 1.40 -8.20
N LEU A 605 -2.01 2.50 -7.78
CA LEU A 605 -1.98 3.73 -8.57
C LEU A 605 -1.29 3.49 -9.92
N PHE A 606 -0.14 2.82 -9.94
CA PHE A 606 0.61 2.59 -11.16
C PHE A 606 -0.16 1.68 -12.13
N GLU A 607 -0.77 0.61 -11.64
CA GLU A 607 -1.67 -0.23 -12.42
C GLU A 607 -2.87 0.56 -12.97
N LYS A 608 -3.45 1.47 -12.16
CA LYS A 608 -4.54 2.36 -12.59
C LYS A 608 -4.10 3.29 -13.73
N VAL A 609 -2.93 3.91 -13.61
CA VAL A 609 -2.37 4.78 -14.67
C VAL A 609 -2.16 3.97 -15.95
N GLY A 610 -1.57 2.78 -15.86
CA GLY A 610 -1.39 1.88 -17.00
C GLY A 610 -2.70 1.51 -17.67
N THR A 611 -3.72 1.19 -16.87
CA THR A 611 -5.07 0.85 -17.36
C THR A 611 -5.72 2.02 -18.10
N ILE A 612 -5.67 3.23 -17.55
CA ILE A 612 -6.22 4.44 -18.20
C ILE A 612 -5.56 4.65 -19.56
N TYR A 613 -4.24 4.48 -19.62
CA TYR A 613 -3.49 4.68 -20.85
C TYR A 613 -3.77 3.61 -21.92
N ILE A 614 -3.90 2.33 -21.53
CA ILE A 614 -4.31 1.26 -22.46
C ILE A 614 -5.67 1.60 -23.08
N LEU A 615 -6.63 2.00 -22.26
CA LEU A 615 -7.97 2.40 -22.73
C LEU A 615 -7.90 3.64 -23.64
N LEU A 616 -6.99 4.59 -23.34
CA LEU A 616 -6.84 5.80 -24.16
C LEU A 616 -6.35 5.45 -25.56
N ASN A 617 -5.33 4.60 -25.69
CA ASN A 617 -4.85 4.19 -27.01
C ASN A 617 -5.94 3.45 -27.81
N GLN A 618 -6.60 2.46 -27.19
CA GLN A 618 -7.70 1.72 -27.81
C GLN A 618 -8.79 2.68 -28.31
N SER A 619 -9.14 3.66 -27.49
CA SER A 619 -10.15 4.66 -27.82
C SER A 619 -9.69 5.60 -28.93
N VAL A 620 -8.44 6.07 -28.91
CA VAL A 620 -7.90 6.95 -29.96
C VAL A 620 -7.93 6.26 -31.33
N GLU A 621 -7.74 4.94 -31.39
CA GLU A 621 -7.68 4.18 -32.64
C GLU A 621 -9.01 3.61 -33.12
N SER A 622 -10.04 3.66 -32.28
CA SER A 622 -11.41 3.30 -32.67
C SER A 622 -11.92 4.25 -33.75
N GLU A 623 -12.69 3.71 -34.69
CA GLU A 623 -13.42 4.51 -35.69
C GLU A 623 -14.63 5.22 -35.06
N ASN A 624 -15.23 4.63 -34.01
CA ASN A 624 -16.38 5.15 -33.27
C ASN A 624 -16.12 5.14 -31.75
N PRO A 625 -15.17 5.96 -31.25
CA PRO A 625 -14.74 5.95 -29.86
C PRO A 625 -15.83 6.24 -28.83
N ASP A 626 -16.88 6.96 -29.24
CA ASP A 626 -18.00 7.33 -28.37
C ASP A 626 -18.99 6.17 -28.17
N GLU A 627 -18.94 5.12 -29.00
CA GLU A 627 -19.84 3.95 -28.92
C GLU A 627 -19.14 2.69 -28.37
N GLU A 628 -17.82 2.56 -28.55
CA GLU A 628 -17.05 1.34 -28.23
C GLU A 628 -16.40 1.34 -26.83
N GLY A 629 -16.58 2.40 -26.03
CA GLY A 629 -16.02 2.45 -24.68
C GLY A 629 -15.93 3.86 -24.08
N PHE A 630 -14.81 4.17 -23.43
CA PHE A 630 -14.54 5.51 -22.90
C PHE A 630 -13.97 6.42 -24.00
N PRO A 631 -14.55 7.62 -24.26
CA PRO A 631 -14.02 8.54 -25.27
C PRO A 631 -12.61 9.06 -24.92
N PRO A 632 -11.74 9.37 -25.91
CA PRO A 632 -10.38 9.86 -25.65
C PRO A 632 -10.40 11.16 -24.84
N LYS A 633 -11.38 12.01 -25.12
CA LYS A 633 -11.60 13.27 -24.39
C LYS A 633 -11.92 13.04 -22.92
N PHE A 634 -12.63 11.97 -22.56
CA PHE A 634 -12.89 11.64 -21.16
C PHE A 634 -11.62 11.14 -20.47
N LEU A 635 -10.89 10.21 -21.09
CA LEU A 635 -9.68 9.61 -20.52
C LEU A 635 -8.56 10.66 -20.32
N LEU A 636 -8.34 11.54 -21.31
CA LEU A 636 -7.39 12.66 -21.18
C LEU A 636 -7.79 13.64 -20.06
N ARG A 637 -9.09 13.83 -19.82
CA ARG A 637 -9.57 14.66 -18.69
C ARG A 637 -9.36 13.97 -17.35
N LEU A 638 -9.57 12.66 -17.27
CA LEU A 638 -9.27 11.87 -16.08
C LEU A 638 -7.78 11.97 -15.72
N GLU A 639 -6.89 11.68 -16.68
CA GLU A 639 -5.45 11.80 -16.45
C GLU A 639 -5.05 13.22 -16.08
N ARG A 640 -5.66 14.23 -16.71
CA ARG A 640 -5.42 15.63 -16.38
C ARG A 640 -5.72 15.95 -14.92
N GLU A 641 -6.90 15.56 -14.39
CA GLU A 641 -7.23 15.80 -12.98
C GLU A 641 -6.26 15.07 -12.04
N MET A 642 -5.88 13.84 -12.40
CA MET A 642 -4.89 13.06 -11.67
C MET A 642 -3.51 13.76 -11.66
N TYR A 643 -3.03 14.26 -12.80
CA TYR A 643 -1.75 14.95 -12.87
C TYR A 643 -1.76 16.25 -12.07
N ILE A 644 -2.85 17.01 -12.08
CA ILE A 644 -2.99 18.20 -11.25
C ILE A 644 -2.88 17.83 -9.76
N PHE A 645 -3.65 16.84 -9.33
CA PHE A 645 -3.62 16.34 -7.95
C PHE A 645 -2.19 15.92 -7.53
N LEU A 646 -1.55 15.07 -8.34
CA LEU A 646 -0.20 14.57 -8.09
C LEU A 646 0.86 15.68 -8.08
N SER A 647 0.70 16.70 -8.92
CA SER A 647 1.60 17.86 -8.96
C SER A 647 1.55 18.68 -7.68
N LEU A 648 0.37 18.79 -7.04
CA LEU A 648 0.22 19.52 -5.78
C LEU A 648 0.86 18.78 -4.60
N LEU A 649 0.84 17.45 -4.63
CA LEU A 649 1.44 16.60 -3.60
C LEU A 649 2.96 16.53 -3.69
N GLY A 650 3.50 16.27 -4.89
CA GLY A 650 4.89 15.90 -5.06
C GLY A 650 5.22 14.52 -4.45
N GLY A 651 6.47 14.33 -4.00
CA GLY A 651 6.94 13.04 -3.48
C GLY A 651 7.29 12.03 -4.58
N ASN A 652 7.85 10.88 -4.20
CA ASN A 652 8.42 9.93 -5.16
C ASN A 652 7.36 9.29 -6.06
N THR A 653 6.24 8.85 -5.48
CA THR A 653 5.14 8.20 -6.20
C THR A 653 4.50 9.13 -7.23
N ALA A 654 4.18 10.38 -6.86
CA ALA A 654 3.58 11.34 -7.78
C ALA A 654 4.54 11.73 -8.92
N ARG A 655 5.82 11.95 -8.60
CA ARG A 655 6.85 12.31 -9.59
C ARG A 655 7.07 11.20 -10.62
N ALA A 656 7.05 9.93 -10.21
CA ALA A 656 7.15 8.80 -11.13
C ALA A 656 6.03 8.82 -12.19
N VAL A 657 4.79 9.10 -11.78
CA VAL A 657 3.65 9.23 -12.71
C VAL A 657 3.82 10.42 -13.65
N LEU A 658 4.21 11.59 -13.13
CA LEU A 658 4.42 12.80 -13.94
C LEU A 658 5.57 12.64 -14.95
N ARG A 659 6.68 12.00 -14.55
CA ARG A 659 7.79 11.64 -15.45
C ARG A 659 7.32 10.71 -16.56
N SER A 660 6.54 9.70 -16.20
CA SER A 660 5.98 8.77 -17.17
C SER A 660 5.14 9.50 -18.22
N ALA A 661 4.23 10.38 -17.77
CA ALA A 661 3.42 11.21 -18.63
C ALA A 661 4.25 12.10 -19.58
N VAL A 662 5.26 12.80 -19.05
CA VAL A 662 6.10 13.69 -19.87
C VAL A 662 6.96 12.91 -20.85
N LYS A 663 7.51 11.74 -20.49
CA LYS A 663 8.27 10.90 -21.43
C LYS A 663 7.40 10.36 -22.55
N LEU A 664 6.17 10.00 -22.22
CA LEU A 664 5.22 9.40 -23.14
C LEU A 664 4.66 10.40 -24.15
N TYR A 665 4.06 11.48 -23.64
CA TYR A 665 3.44 12.52 -24.45
C TYR A 665 4.47 13.50 -25.01
N GLY A 666 5.61 13.66 -24.34
CA GLY A 666 6.72 14.51 -24.78
C GLY A 666 7.51 13.97 -25.96
N ASN A 667 7.20 12.74 -26.41
CA ASN A 667 7.80 12.14 -27.58
C ASN A 667 6.85 12.23 -28.80
N PRO A 668 7.14 13.08 -29.81
CA PRO A 668 6.29 13.18 -30.99
C PRO A 668 6.26 11.89 -31.82
N VAL A 669 7.24 10.99 -31.70
CA VAL A 669 7.18 9.69 -32.41
C VAL A 669 6.43 8.60 -31.63
N SER A 670 5.81 8.94 -30.50
CA SER A 670 4.94 8.03 -29.76
C SER A 670 3.72 7.64 -30.62
N GLY A 671 3.34 6.36 -30.59
CA GLY A 671 2.27 5.83 -31.44
C GLY A 671 0.91 6.49 -31.24
N ILE A 672 0.66 7.11 -30.08
CA ILE A 672 -0.56 7.89 -29.84
C ILE A 672 -0.70 9.10 -30.80
N TYR A 673 0.42 9.66 -31.28
CA TYR A 673 0.44 10.72 -32.30
C TYR A 673 0.39 10.19 -33.73
N LEU A 674 0.89 8.96 -33.94
CA LEU A 674 1.09 8.38 -35.26
C LEU A 674 -0.10 7.54 -35.76
N SER A 675 -1.10 7.25 -34.91
CA SER A 675 -2.32 6.56 -35.32
C SER A 675 -3.15 7.38 -36.32
N LYS A 676 -3.94 6.69 -37.16
CA LYS A 676 -4.76 7.30 -38.24
C LYS A 676 -5.66 8.43 -37.74
N THR A 677 -6.19 8.28 -36.53
CA THR A 677 -7.12 9.20 -35.85
C THR A 677 -6.43 10.02 -34.75
N GLY A 678 -5.25 9.62 -34.26
CA GLY A 678 -4.49 10.33 -33.21
C GLY A 678 -4.11 11.76 -33.58
N ARG A 679 -3.86 12.03 -34.87
CA ARG A 679 -3.63 13.40 -35.36
C ARG A 679 -4.82 14.33 -35.14
N ASN A 680 -6.05 13.80 -35.15
CA ASN A 680 -7.26 14.59 -34.86
C ASN A 680 -7.29 15.06 -33.39
N TYR A 681 -6.56 14.37 -32.51
CA TYR A 681 -6.44 14.69 -31.09
C TYR A 681 -5.13 15.42 -30.74
N ALA A 682 -4.27 15.74 -31.71
CA ALA A 682 -2.96 16.36 -31.47
C ALA A 682 -3.05 17.64 -30.60
N ALA A 683 -4.08 18.47 -30.82
CA ALA A 683 -4.29 19.67 -30.01
C ALA A 683 -4.65 19.37 -28.55
N LEU A 684 -5.42 18.30 -28.28
CA LEU A 684 -5.75 17.86 -26.92
C LEU A 684 -4.53 17.21 -26.26
N LEU A 685 -3.78 16.38 -26.99
CA LEU A 685 -2.55 15.75 -26.50
C LEU A 685 -1.47 16.78 -26.16
N ALA A 686 -1.29 17.83 -26.98
CA ALA A 686 -0.37 18.92 -26.68
C ALA A 686 -0.78 19.71 -25.42
N GLN A 687 -2.08 19.93 -25.22
CA GLN A 687 -2.58 20.54 -23.99
C GLN A 687 -2.36 19.60 -22.78
N HIS A 688 -2.58 18.31 -22.96
CA HIS A 688 -2.37 17.31 -21.92
C HIS A 688 -0.89 17.24 -21.46
N LEU A 689 0.04 17.22 -22.42
CA LEU A 689 1.47 17.32 -22.16
C LEU A 689 1.84 18.63 -21.44
N THR A 690 1.19 19.75 -21.79
CA THR A 690 1.41 21.03 -21.12
C THR A 690 1.11 20.92 -19.61
N VAL A 691 0.03 20.23 -19.24
CA VAL A 691 -0.31 20.00 -17.82
C VAL A 691 0.76 19.14 -17.13
N ALA A 692 1.23 18.07 -17.77
CA ALA A 692 2.28 17.21 -17.21
C ALA A 692 3.62 17.96 -17.02
N VAL A 693 4.05 18.77 -18.00
CA VAL A 693 5.26 19.61 -17.92
C VAL A 693 5.13 20.65 -16.79
N ARG A 694 3.97 21.31 -16.68
CA ARG A 694 3.71 22.24 -15.57
C ARG A 694 3.68 21.52 -14.21
N GLY A 695 3.27 20.26 -14.20
CA GLY A 695 3.37 19.40 -13.02
C GLY A 695 4.82 19.13 -12.62
N LEU A 696 5.69 18.77 -13.57
CA LEU A 696 7.13 18.63 -13.31
C LEU A 696 7.80 19.95 -12.93
N HIS A 697 7.41 21.09 -13.49
CA HIS A 697 7.92 22.38 -13.01
C HIS A 697 7.70 22.57 -11.50
N ARG A 698 6.57 22.07 -10.99
CA ARG A 698 6.19 22.21 -9.58
C ARG A 698 6.84 21.15 -8.69
N ALA A 699 6.85 19.90 -9.12
CA ALA A 699 7.22 18.75 -8.29
C ALA A 699 8.56 18.11 -8.68
N GLY A 700 9.14 18.46 -9.83
CA GLY A 700 10.33 17.84 -10.38
C GLY A 700 11.62 18.20 -9.65
N GLU A 701 12.66 17.41 -9.92
CA GLU A 701 14.02 17.59 -9.39
C GLU A 701 15.04 17.63 -10.52
N LYS A 702 16.32 17.89 -10.20
CA LYS A 702 17.41 18.04 -11.19
C LYS A 702 17.52 16.87 -12.19
N GLN A 703 17.18 15.66 -11.79
CA GLN A 703 17.20 14.50 -12.69
C GLN A 703 16.15 14.55 -13.80
N ASP A 704 15.14 15.44 -13.69
CA ASP A 704 14.07 15.64 -14.66
C ASP A 704 14.45 16.60 -15.80
N LEU A 705 15.57 17.31 -15.67
CA LEU A 705 16.03 18.29 -16.65
C LEU A 705 16.28 17.67 -18.03
N ASN A 706 16.90 16.48 -18.07
CA ASN A 706 17.14 15.74 -19.32
C ASN A 706 15.84 15.42 -20.04
N LEU A 707 14.77 15.13 -19.30
CA LEU A 707 13.47 14.81 -19.88
C LEU A 707 12.85 16.05 -20.53
N LEU A 708 12.94 17.21 -19.88
CA LEU A 708 12.46 18.48 -20.43
C LEU A 708 13.23 18.89 -21.70
N GLU A 709 14.54 18.65 -21.75
CA GLU A 709 15.35 18.87 -22.95
C GLU A 709 14.91 17.98 -24.13
N GLN A 710 14.56 16.73 -23.86
CA GLN A 710 14.01 15.83 -24.89
C GLN A 710 12.69 16.36 -25.46
N VAL A 711 11.78 16.87 -24.62
CA VAL A 711 10.54 17.49 -25.12
C VAL A 711 10.84 18.71 -25.98
N LYS A 712 11.81 19.54 -25.55
CA LYS A 712 12.21 20.75 -26.28
C LYS A 712 12.81 20.42 -27.65
N SER A 713 13.67 19.41 -27.74
CA SER A 713 14.26 18.97 -29.01
C SER A 713 13.22 18.37 -29.96
N GLY A 714 12.14 17.80 -29.44
CA GLY A 714 11.00 17.28 -30.21
C GLY A 714 10.10 18.32 -30.88
N LYS A 715 10.33 19.64 -30.70
CA LYS A 715 9.47 20.72 -31.21
C LYS A 715 9.11 20.59 -32.69
N ALA A 716 10.08 20.29 -33.55
CA ALA A 716 9.84 20.14 -34.99
C ALA A 716 8.89 18.98 -35.30
N GLY A 717 9.02 17.87 -34.56
CA GLY A 717 8.12 16.72 -34.65
C GLY A 717 6.68 17.10 -34.28
N PHE A 718 6.48 17.82 -33.18
CA PHE A 718 5.14 18.29 -32.80
C PHE A 718 4.50 19.20 -33.84
N LEU A 719 5.27 20.14 -34.41
CA LEU A 719 4.77 21.06 -35.45
C LEU A 719 4.40 20.34 -36.75
N SER A 720 4.88 19.12 -36.99
CA SER A 720 4.55 18.35 -38.18
C SER A 720 3.10 17.82 -38.23
N PHE A 721 2.42 17.72 -37.07
CA PHE A 721 1.07 17.12 -37.01
C PHE A 721 -0.03 18.00 -37.57
N SER A 722 0.12 19.33 -37.53
CA SER A 722 -0.86 20.24 -38.08
C SER A 722 -0.26 21.62 -38.34
N LYS A 723 -0.64 22.22 -39.47
CA LYS A 723 -0.30 23.61 -39.81
C LYS A 723 -1.34 24.62 -39.31
N ASN A 724 -2.37 24.15 -38.59
CA ASN A 724 -3.38 25.03 -38.01
C ASN A 724 -2.73 26.01 -37.02
N SER A 725 -2.99 27.32 -37.19
CA SER A 725 -2.40 28.38 -36.38
C SER A 725 -2.69 28.24 -34.89
N GLU A 726 -3.87 27.76 -34.50
CA GLU A 726 -4.23 27.52 -33.09
C GLU A 726 -3.38 26.38 -32.49
N TYR A 727 -3.17 25.31 -33.25
CA TYR A 727 -2.33 24.19 -32.83
C TYR A 727 -0.85 24.62 -32.71
N VAL A 728 -0.33 25.32 -33.72
CA VAL A 728 1.04 25.86 -33.70
C VAL A 728 1.25 26.77 -32.49
N ALA A 729 0.27 27.61 -32.16
CA ALA A 729 0.30 28.45 -30.96
C ALA A 729 0.27 27.63 -29.65
N LYS A 730 -0.47 26.52 -29.59
CA LYS A 730 -0.45 25.60 -28.43
C LYS A 730 0.93 24.94 -28.25
N VAL A 731 1.55 24.46 -29.33
CA VAL A 731 2.92 23.90 -29.29
C VAL A 731 3.94 24.98 -28.89
N GLY A 732 3.80 26.20 -29.40
CA GLY A 732 4.61 27.34 -28.98
C GLY A 732 4.53 27.59 -27.47
N ARG A 733 3.31 27.64 -26.91
CA ARG A 733 3.08 27.79 -25.46
C ARG A 733 3.65 26.64 -24.64
N LEU A 734 3.51 25.40 -25.11
CA LEU A 734 4.14 24.23 -24.48
C LEU A 734 5.65 24.45 -24.32
N MET A 735 6.34 24.91 -25.36
CA MET A 735 7.80 25.14 -25.31
C MET A 735 8.17 26.22 -24.29
N THR A 736 7.38 27.30 -24.19
CA THR A 736 7.57 28.32 -23.13
C THR A 736 7.44 27.73 -21.73
N TYR A 737 6.50 26.80 -21.52
CA TYR A 737 6.37 26.10 -20.25
C TYR A 737 7.51 25.11 -19.99
N VAL A 738 8.04 24.45 -21.03
CA VAL A 738 9.23 23.59 -20.89
C VAL A 738 10.44 24.42 -20.45
N ASP A 739 10.65 25.60 -21.05
CA ASP A 739 11.73 26.50 -20.65
C ASP A 739 11.56 26.98 -19.20
N SER A 740 10.32 27.36 -18.82
CA SER A 740 10.00 27.76 -17.45
C SER A 740 10.21 26.61 -16.45
N ALA A 741 9.82 25.39 -16.84
CA ALA A 741 10.03 24.17 -16.05
C ALA A 741 11.52 23.93 -15.79
N TYR A 742 12.33 24.02 -16.85
CA TYR A 742 13.77 23.83 -16.78
C TYR A 742 14.41 24.86 -15.84
N SER A 743 14.15 26.15 -16.06
CA SER A 743 14.71 27.22 -15.22
C SER A 743 14.28 27.10 -13.75
N GLY A 744 13.03 26.73 -13.50
CA GLY A 744 12.51 26.59 -12.14
C GLY A 744 13.02 25.38 -11.36
N ILE A 745 13.55 24.36 -12.02
CA ILE A 745 14.19 23.20 -11.38
C ILE A 745 15.69 23.45 -11.18
N THR A 746 16.32 24.24 -12.05
CA THR A 746 17.75 24.59 -11.93
C THR A 746 18.06 25.62 -10.86
N GLY A 747 17.15 26.59 -10.66
CA GLY A 747 17.26 27.65 -9.65
C GLY A 747 16.60 27.25 -8.36
#